data_AF-A0A9P1NB04-F1
#
_entry.id   AF-A0A9P1NB04-F1
#
_cell.length_a   1.000
_cell.length_b   1.000
_cell.length_c   1.000
_cell.angle_alpha   90.00
_cell.angle_beta   90.00
_cell.angle_gamma   90.00
#
_symmetry.space_group_name_H-M   'P 1'
#
loop_
_entity.id
_entity.type
_entity.pdbx_description
1 polymer ?
#
loop_
_entity_poly.entity_id
_entity_poly.type
_entity_poly.pdbx_seq_one_letter_code
_entity_poly.pdbx_strand_id
1 'polypeptide(L)'
;MSAKAVSEMCGKERLYDFFKETGLVNAQFHVNAGDDFNQVAKCYEWFTKQGREGRKFIKPIQLNKRRGKMSLIEIGSPKELSDWFKKRANSHVQVGKSLGRLHTFIVEPFCARQELDEMYIAITRNKEEDTLMFYEHGGGDIGDVESKVRFLKIPIRFDVYEMRPTDEQLDTLIGVGLPNFEVVKTFVDELYRGYKTLHLTYLEINPFVFVNNQIHIFNLDVKVNKSAFFICDDDLGFGQTPRVYTGGDGSVAYLTRSVGMVNELNNIISQNSDGVYEGIVIGGNRYTGSTLVEQIARYQADDRVKMIVLLGKVGGTEEYKIVDMLNRGVITKPLVAWCIETCAGCITNNVRDYETAACKNFVLRGVGSIVPISFGELGNKIRDTYDNLGTIVPQPEVPPSVLMDYAWARELGLIRKPASFNTSIFDERGEGLIDGGVSYAEVTESELGISSNLGRFWFQKSLPAYGDKFIEICLQLTADHDRDVSGAHNTIVCGRAGKNLISSLTSGLLTIGDRFGGTLDGAARQFSNAMDNGWSPMEFVNNMRIQKKHIMGIGHRAKSIKNPDSRVEILKTFAINKLEFTQETPLLEFALEVEKIMTAKNPNLILNVDGAIGVIFVDILRHSKVFTPAEAQQIIDSGTLHVLLIFGRYLRYMEQLLG
;
A
#
# COMPACT_ATOMS: atom_id res chain seq x y z
N MET A 1 -16.32 -7.16 -12.25
CA MET A 1 -16.18 -6.45 -13.55
C MET A 1 -16.95 -5.15 -13.51
N SER A 2 -16.26 -4.02 -13.58
CA SER A 2 -16.85 -2.68 -13.70
C SER A 2 -16.56 -2.12 -15.09
N ALA A 3 -17.56 -2.08 -15.97
CA ALA A 3 -17.42 -1.49 -17.31
C ALA A 3 -17.45 0.04 -17.22
N LYS A 4 -16.37 0.71 -17.61
CA LYS A 4 -16.28 2.17 -17.62
C LYS A 4 -16.19 2.67 -19.05
N ALA A 5 -17.05 3.61 -19.41
CA ALA A 5 -16.93 4.31 -20.69
C ALA A 5 -15.64 5.14 -20.71
N VAL A 6 -14.94 5.08 -21.83
CA VAL A 6 -13.71 5.84 -22.07
C VAL A 6 -14.00 6.85 -23.18
N SER A 7 -13.27 7.98 -23.20
CA SER A 7 -13.41 8.95 -24.27
C SER A 7 -13.03 8.33 -25.61
N GLU A 8 -13.63 8.82 -26.69
CA GLU A 8 -13.30 8.37 -28.05
C GLU A 8 -11.80 8.47 -28.34
N MET A 9 -11.15 9.54 -27.87
CA MET A 9 -9.71 9.75 -28.00
C MET A 9 -8.90 8.62 -27.38
N CYS A 10 -9.11 8.34 -26.08
CA CYS A 10 -8.33 7.32 -25.40
C CYS A 10 -8.62 5.92 -25.95
N GLY A 11 -9.86 5.66 -26.40
CA GLY A 11 -10.19 4.44 -27.14
C GLY A 11 -9.42 4.32 -28.45
N LYS A 12 -9.38 5.37 -29.25
CA LYS A 12 -8.70 5.37 -30.55
C LYS A 12 -7.19 5.34 -30.42
N GLU A 13 -6.59 6.08 -29.47
CA GLU A 13 -5.15 6.04 -29.21
C GLU A 13 -4.68 4.60 -28.93
N ARG A 14 -5.35 3.92 -27.99
CA ARG A 14 -5.01 2.53 -27.66
C ARG A 14 -5.25 1.55 -28.81
N LEU A 15 -6.32 1.76 -29.57
CA LEU A 15 -6.64 0.93 -30.72
C LEU A 15 -5.63 1.17 -31.87
N TYR A 16 -5.21 2.41 -32.10
CA TYR A 16 -4.27 2.76 -33.16
C TYR A 16 -2.85 2.31 -32.81
N ASP A 17 -2.43 2.41 -31.54
CA ASP A 17 -1.19 1.81 -31.07
C ASP A 17 -1.15 0.30 -31.34
N PHE A 18 -2.28 -0.38 -31.13
CA PHE A 18 -2.43 -1.81 -31.41
C PHE A 18 -2.36 -2.12 -32.92
N PHE A 19 -2.94 -1.26 -33.76
CA PHE A 19 -2.88 -1.39 -35.23
C PHE A 19 -1.60 -0.82 -35.86
N LYS A 20 -0.67 -0.27 -35.07
CA LYS A 20 0.51 0.44 -35.60
C LYS A 20 1.36 -0.43 -36.53
N GLU A 21 1.45 -1.73 -36.25
CA GLU A 21 2.19 -2.70 -37.06
C GLU A 21 1.45 -3.13 -38.33
N THR A 22 0.14 -2.94 -38.42
CA THR A 22 -0.67 -3.32 -39.61
C THR A 22 -0.65 -2.25 -40.70
N GLY A 23 -0.33 -1.00 -40.36
CA GLY A 23 -0.34 0.14 -41.30
C GLY A 23 -1.73 0.56 -41.78
N LEU A 24 -2.80 -0.03 -41.22
CA LEU A 24 -4.17 0.16 -41.71
C LEU A 24 -4.85 1.44 -41.20
N VAL A 25 -4.28 2.16 -40.23
CA VAL A 25 -4.93 3.31 -39.57
C VAL A 25 -3.97 4.51 -39.44
N ASN A 26 -4.49 5.73 -39.56
CA ASN A 26 -3.71 6.98 -39.52
C ASN A 26 -3.81 7.73 -38.18
N ALA A 27 -2.76 8.51 -37.87
CA ALA A 27 -2.68 9.37 -36.70
C ALA A 27 -3.70 10.54 -36.73
N GLN A 28 -4.22 10.87 -35.54
CA GLN A 28 -5.14 11.96 -35.25
C GLN A 28 -4.59 12.81 -34.10
N PHE A 29 -5.16 13.99 -33.84
CA PHE A 29 -4.80 14.78 -32.65
C PHE A 29 -6.00 15.36 -31.92
N HIS A 30 -5.80 15.66 -30.64
CA HIS A 30 -6.81 16.27 -29.77
C HIS A 30 -6.41 17.67 -29.34
N VAL A 31 -7.39 18.48 -28.98
CA VAL A 31 -7.22 19.85 -28.48
C VAL A 31 -8.21 20.13 -27.36
N ASN A 32 -7.74 20.71 -26.26
CA ASN A 32 -8.55 21.07 -25.09
C ASN A 32 -8.88 22.56 -25.07
N ALA A 33 -10.00 22.92 -24.47
CA ALA A 33 -10.40 24.30 -24.23
C ALA A 33 -9.40 24.97 -23.26
N GLY A 34 -8.48 25.76 -23.83
CA GLY A 34 -7.35 26.36 -23.13
C GLY A 34 -6.05 26.25 -23.95
N ASP A 35 -5.95 25.26 -24.82
CA ASP A 35 -4.79 25.05 -25.70
C ASP A 35 -4.78 26.07 -26.84
N ASP A 36 -3.57 26.46 -27.28
CA ASP A 36 -3.41 27.13 -28.57
C ASP A 36 -3.56 26.09 -29.69
N PHE A 37 -4.74 26.09 -30.31
CA PHE A 37 -5.07 25.22 -31.44
C PHE A 37 -3.98 25.18 -32.51
N ASN A 38 -3.38 26.33 -32.86
CA ASN A 38 -2.39 26.41 -33.92
C ASN A 38 -1.03 25.84 -33.47
N GLN A 39 -0.70 25.94 -32.19
CA GLN A 39 0.52 25.33 -31.64
C GLN A 39 0.42 23.81 -31.63
N VAL A 40 -0.70 23.26 -31.16
CA VAL A 40 -0.95 21.81 -31.15
C VAL A 40 -0.97 21.26 -32.58
N ALA A 41 -1.64 21.95 -33.50
CA ALA A 41 -1.74 21.55 -34.90
C ALA A 41 -0.37 21.46 -35.62
N LYS A 42 0.62 22.28 -35.24
CA LYS A 42 1.97 22.25 -35.84
C LYS A 42 2.73 20.95 -35.57
N CYS A 43 2.38 20.22 -34.51
CA CYS A 43 3.00 18.95 -34.19
C CYS A 43 2.58 17.81 -35.14
N TYR A 44 1.65 18.05 -36.07
CA TYR A 44 1.08 17.03 -36.94
C TYR A 44 1.23 17.41 -38.42
N GLU A 45 2.24 16.85 -39.09
CA GLU A 45 2.62 17.18 -40.48
C GLU A 45 1.47 16.99 -41.49
N TRP A 46 0.55 16.04 -41.26
CA TRP A 46 -0.59 15.80 -42.14
C TRP A 46 -1.65 16.91 -42.08
N PHE A 47 -1.65 17.74 -41.03
CA PHE A 47 -2.64 18.79 -40.84
C PHE A 47 -2.41 20.01 -41.76
N THR A 48 -1.16 20.25 -42.18
CA THR A 48 -0.78 21.41 -43.00
C THR A 48 -1.00 21.23 -44.51
N LYS A 49 -1.39 20.02 -44.96
CA LYS A 49 -1.67 19.70 -46.37
C LYS A 49 -2.91 20.45 -46.89
N GLN A 50 -2.82 21.11 -48.04
CA GLN A 50 -3.90 21.88 -48.68
C GLN A 50 -4.59 21.13 -49.85
N GLY A 51 -5.80 21.54 -50.25
CA GLY A 51 -6.58 20.98 -51.36
C GLY A 51 -7.87 20.25 -50.95
N ARG A 52 -8.58 19.63 -51.91
CA ARG A 52 -9.80 18.82 -51.64
C ARG A 52 -9.52 17.60 -50.75
N GLU A 53 -8.33 17.03 -50.89
CA GLU A 53 -7.75 15.98 -50.01
C GLU A 53 -7.16 16.55 -48.70
N GLY A 54 -7.12 17.88 -48.54
CA GLY A 54 -6.59 18.60 -47.39
C GLY A 54 -7.65 19.02 -46.35
N ARG A 55 -8.95 18.77 -46.60
CA ARG A 55 -10.02 19.06 -45.63
C ARG A 55 -9.83 18.26 -44.34
N LYS A 56 -10.36 18.80 -43.25
CA LYS A 56 -10.24 18.28 -41.88
C LYS A 56 -11.61 18.35 -41.23
N PHE A 57 -11.85 17.55 -40.20
CA PHE A 57 -13.04 17.72 -39.39
C PHE A 57 -12.71 17.77 -37.90
N ILE A 58 -13.53 18.51 -37.15
CA ILE A 58 -13.44 18.64 -35.70
C ILE A 58 -14.79 18.30 -35.05
N LYS A 59 -14.74 17.65 -33.89
CA LYS A 59 -15.92 17.35 -33.07
C LYS A 59 -15.57 17.28 -31.58
N PRO A 60 -16.50 17.60 -30.67
CA PRO A 60 -16.33 17.36 -29.25
C PRO A 60 -16.43 15.86 -28.94
N ILE A 61 -15.60 15.37 -28.02
CA ILE A 61 -15.54 13.94 -27.65
C ILE A 61 -16.14 13.62 -26.28
N GLN A 62 -16.76 14.61 -25.64
CA GLN A 62 -17.44 14.44 -24.34
C GLN A 62 -18.86 13.88 -24.50
N LEU A 63 -19.33 13.74 -25.75
CA LEU A 63 -20.66 13.26 -26.13
C LEU A 63 -20.51 12.04 -27.03
N ASN A 64 -21.05 10.90 -26.61
CA ASN A 64 -20.89 9.65 -27.35
C ASN A 64 -21.85 9.57 -28.56
N LYS A 65 -23.04 10.21 -28.50
CA LYS A 65 -24.09 10.10 -29.53
C LYS A 65 -24.67 11.45 -29.96
N ARG A 66 -25.31 11.48 -31.14
CA ARG A 66 -26.12 12.59 -31.70
C ARG A 66 -25.38 13.91 -32.04
N ARG A 67 -24.05 13.92 -32.05
CA ARG A 67 -23.23 15.11 -32.39
C ARG A 67 -23.59 15.74 -33.74
N GLY A 68 -23.79 14.91 -34.78
CA GLY A 68 -24.20 15.38 -36.10
C GLY A 68 -25.58 16.07 -36.10
N LYS A 69 -26.56 15.49 -35.41
CA LYS A 69 -27.92 16.05 -35.26
C LYS A 69 -27.95 17.35 -34.43
N MET A 70 -26.88 17.65 -33.70
CA MET A 70 -26.74 18.83 -32.87
C MET A 70 -25.83 19.91 -33.49
N SER A 71 -25.41 19.74 -34.74
CA SER A 71 -24.48 20.65 -35.43
C SER A 71 -23.17 20.88 -34.65
N LEU A 72 -22.66 19.81 -34.03
CA LEU A 72 -21.41 19.81 -33.25
C LEU A 72 -20.24 19.17 -34.03
N ILE A 73 -20.35 19.08 -35.36
CA ILE A 73 -19.30 18.58 -36.25
C ILE A 73 -19.06 19.65 -37.31
N GLU A 74 -17.81 20.03 -37.52
CA GLU A 74 -17.40 21.01 -38.54
C GLU A 74 -16.38 20.38 -39.49
N ILE A 75 -16.53 20.64 -40.79
CA ILE A 75 -15.61 20.17 -41.83
C ILE A 75 -15.09 21.39 -42.58
N GLY A 76 -13.77 21.57 -42.63
CA GLY A 76 -13.18 22.75 -43.24
C GLY A 76 -11.67 22.70 -43.38
N SER A 77 -11.11 23.83 -43.79
CA SER A 77 -9.68 24.13 -43.78
C SER A 77 -9.16 24.33 -42.35
N PRO A 78 -7.84 24.24 -42.11
CA PRO A 78 -7.23 24.52 -40.80
C PRO A 78 -7.70 25.82 -40.14
N LYS A 79 -7.91 26.88 -40.92
CA LYS A 79 -8.37 28.18 -40.43
C LYS A 79 -9.83 28.13 -39.98
N GLU A 80 -10.71 27.54 -40.79
CA GLU A 80 -12.14 27.39 -40.47
C GLU A 80 -12.33 26.56 -39.20
N LEU A 81 -11.53 25.50 -39.01
CA LEU A 81 -11.59 24.68 -37.79
C LEU A 81 -11.10 25.44 -36.54
N SER A 82 -10.03 26.23 -36.67
CA SER A 82 -9.50 27.06 -35.58
C SER A 82 -10.52 28.11 -35.13
N ASP A 83 -11.17 28.78 -36.08
CA ASP A 83 -12.20 29.79 -35.81
C ASP A 83 -13.45 29.15 -35.19
N TRP A 84 -13.87 27.99 -35.69
CA TRP A 84 -14.98 27.22 -35.11
C TRP A 84 -14.67 26.76 -33.69
N PHE A 85 -13.46 26.24 -33.45
CA PHE A 85 -13.00 25.81 -32.12
C PHE A 85 -13.05 26.96 -31.11
N LYS A 86 -12.53 28.14 -31.45
CA LYS A 86 -12.58 29.33 -30.57
C LYS A 86 -14.00 29.74 -30.21
N LYS A 87 -14.95 29.61 -31.14
CA LYS A 87 -16.36 29.94 -30.91
C LYS A 87 -17.08 28.91 -30.03
N ARG A 88 -16.69 27.63 -30.09
CA ARG A 88 -17.38 26.52 -29.44
C ARG A 88 -16.72 26.03 -28.15
N ALA A 89 -15.41 26.18 -28.01
CA ALA A 89 -14.69 25.88 -26.79
C ALA A 89 -15.27 26.70 -25.62
N ASN A 90 -15.44 26.07 -24.46
CA ASN A 90 -16.08 26.65 -23.27
C ASN A 90 -17.58 26.99 -23.39
N SER A 91 -18.21 26.77 -24.53
CA SER A 91 -19.67 26.91 -24.64
C SER A 91 -20.39 25.78 -23.89
N HIS A 92 -21.63 26.05 -23.46
CA HIS A 92 -22.47 25.06 -22.78
C HIS A 92 -23.50 24.48 -23.75
N VAL A 93 -23.75 23.17 -23.64
CA VAL A 93 -24.72 22.46 -24.46
C VAL A 93 -25.61 21.61 -23.56
N GLN A 94 -26.92 21.68 -23.80
CA GLN A 94 -27.91 20.84 -23.15
C GLN A 94 -28.07 19.52 -23.90
N VAL A 95 -27.91 18.39 -23.20
CA VAL A 95 -28.15 17.03 -23.74
C VAL A 95 -29.10 16.29 -22.80
N GLY A 96 -30.36 16.13 -23.23
CA GLY A 96 -31.40 15.60 -22.37
C GLY A 96 -31.59 16.47 -21.12
N LYS A 97 -31.45 15.88 -19.93
CA LYS A 97 -31.53 16.60 -18.65
C LYS A 97 -30.20 17.23 -18.20
N SER A 98 -29.10 16.98 -18.90
CA SER A 98 -27.76 17.40 -18.48
C SER A 98 -27.27 18.64 -19.24
N LEU A 99 -26.81 19.66 -18.51
CA LEU A 99 -26.09 20.82 -19.06
C LEU A 99 -24.58 20.59 -18.90
N GLY A 100 -23.82 20.63 -19.99
CA GLY A 100 -22.37 20.38 -19.96
C GLY A 100 -21.56 21.44 -20.71
N ARG A 101 -20.35 21.74 -20.23
CA ARG A 101 -19.37 22.60 -20.89
C ARG A 101 -18.56 21.81 -21.93
N LEU A 102 -18.45 22.29 -23.16
CA LEU A 102 -17.56 21.70 -24.17
C LEU A 102 -16.11 22.09 -23.89
N HIS A 103 -15.24 21.11 -23.67
CA HIS A 103 -13.85 21.33 -23.30
C HIS A 103 -12.83 20.44 -24.01
N THR A 104 -13.21 19.37 -24.70
CA THR A 104 -12.25 18.50 -25.39
C THR A 104 -12.76 18.12 -26.77
N PHE A 105 -11.91 18.29 -27.76
CA PHE A 105 -12.22 18.10 -29.17
C PHE A 105 -11.17 17.22 -29.83
N ILE A 106 -11.59 16.48 -30.85
CA ILE A 106 -10.71 15.67 -31.70
C ILE A 106 -10.73 16.22 -33.11
N VAL A 107 -9.57 16.27 -33.74
CA VAL A 107 -9.36 16.74 -35.11
C VAL A 107 -8.81 15.59 -35.95
N GLU A 108 -9.48 15.33 -37.07
CA GLU A 108 -9.25 14.15 -37.89
C GLU A 108 -9.17 14.52 -39.39
N PRO A 109 -8.46 13.73 -40.21
CA PRO A 109 -8.46 13.91 -41.66
C PRO A 109 -9.86 13.74 -42.24
N PHE A 110 -10.28 14.65 -43.11
CA PHE A 110 -11.50 14.43 -43.88
C PHE A 110 -11.25 13.37 -44.94
N CYS A 111 -12.09 12.34 -44.95
CA CYS A 111 -12.10 11.32 -45.98
C CYS A 111 -13.40 11.46 -46.78
N ALA A 112 -13.24 11.79 -48.07
CA ALA A 112 -14.34 11.88 -49.04
C ALA A 112 -14.84 10.46 -49.35
N ARG A 113 -16.13 10.23 -49.15
CA ARG A 113 -16.76 8.91 -49.24
C ARG A 113 -18.23 9.05 -49.62
N GLN A 114 -18.82 8.00 -50.16
CA GLN A 114 -20.26 7.88 -50.36
C GLN A 114 -20.88 7.25 -49.10
N GLU A 115 -22.18 7.48 -48.88
CA GLU A 115 -22.90 6.84 -47.76
C GLU A 115 -22.88 5.31 -47.86
N LEU A 116 -22.84 4.78 -49.09
CA LEU A 116 -22.73 3.33 -49.35
C LEU A 116 -21.38 2.72 -48.93
N ASP A 117 -20.36 3.53 -48.69
CA ASP A 117 -19.04 3.06 -48.24
C ASP A 117 -18.99 2.91 -46.70
N GLU A 118 -19.98 3.46 -45.98
CA GLU A 118 -20.03 3.45 -44.51
C GLU A 118 -20.44 2.09 -43.98
N MET A 119 -19.60 1.52 -43.11
CA MET A 119 -19.85 0.23 -42.46
C MET A 119 -20.01 0.41 -40.95
N TYR A 120 -20.70 -0.55 -40.33
CA TYR A 120 -20.97 -0.63 -38.90
C TYR A 120 -20.36 -1.91 -38.31
N ILE A 121 -19.69 -1.78 -37.16
CA ILE A 121 -19.30 -2.93 -36.35
C ILE A 121 -19.46 -2.66 -34.85
N ALA A 122 -19.95 -3.66 -34.11
CA ALA A 122 -19.93 -3.64 -32.65
C ALA A 122 -19.55 -5.00 -32.06
N ILE A 123 -18.92 -4.97 -30.88
CA ILE A 123 -18.48 -6.12 -30.11
C ILE A 123 -18.96 -5.94 -28.67
N THR A 124 -19.74 -6.89 -28.16
CA THR A 124 -20.27 -6.87 -26.79
C THR A 124 -19.90 -8.14 -26.04
N ARG A 125 -19.44 -8.00 -24.78
CA ARG A 125 -19.15 -9.15 -23.90
C ARG A 125 -20.43 -9.58 -23.19
N ASN A 126 -20.81 -10.84 -23.33
CA ASN A 126 -21.87 -11.51 -22.57
C ASN A 126 -21.27 -12.57 -21.61
N LYS A 127 -22.12 -13.25 -20.82
CA LYS A 127 -21.66 -14.24 -19.81
C LYS A 127 -20.95 -15.44 -20.46
N GLU A 128 -21.47 -15.92 -21.59
CA GLU A 128 -21.05 -17.17 -22.24
C GLU A 128 -20.40 -16.96 -23.60
N GLU A 129 -20.41 -15.73 -24.12
CA GLU A 129 -19.91 -15.42 -25.46
C GLU A 129 -19.54 -13.93 -25.61
N ASP A 130 -18.71 -13.63 -26.60
CA ASP A 130 -18.63 -12.32 -27.23
C ASP A 130 -19.55 -12.29 -28.45
N THR A 131 -20.30 -11.21 -28.63
CA THR A 131 -21.19 -11.03 -29.79
C THR A 131 -20.63 -9.93 -30.70
N LEU A 132 -20.23 -10.32 -31.90
CA LEU A 132 -19.86 -9.43 -33.01
C LEU A 132 -21.11 -9.11 -33.83
N MET A 133 -21.27 -7.85 -34.20
CA MET A 133 -22.38 -7.33 -34.99
C MET A 133 -21.79 -6.57 -36.17
N PHE A 134 -22.21 -6.89 -37.40
CA PHE A 134 -21.70 -6.24 -38.61
C PHE A 134 -22.85 -5.83 -39.53
N TYR A 135 -22.73 -4.65 -40.16
CA TYR A 135 -23.63 -4.22 -41.21
C TYR A 135 -22.91 -3.33 -42.23
N GLU A 136 -23.15 -3.61 -43.51
CA GLU A 136 -22.54 -2.95 -44.67
C GLU A 136 -23.10 -1.55 -44.95
N HIS A 137 -24.14 -1.12 -44.23
CA HIS A 137 -24.75 0.21 -44.36
C HIS A 137 -24.82 0.93 -43.01
N GLY A 138 -23.65 1.41 -42.56
CA GLY A 138 -23.46 2.19 -41.36
C GLY A 138 -23.95 3.65 -41.46
N GLY A 139 -23.47 4.49 -40.55
CA GLY A 139 -23.70 5.94 -40.59
C GLY A 139 -24.83 6.44 -39.71
N GLY A 140 -25.25 7.68 -39.99
CA GLY A 140 -26.20 8.45 -39.16
C GLY A 140 -27.65 7.94 -39.16
N ASP A 141 -28.04 7.20 -40.19
CA ASP A 141 -29.43 6.79 -40.48
C ASP A 141 -29.65 5.27 -40.40
N ILE A 142 -28.80 4.55 -39.66
CA ILE A 142 -28.89 3.09 -39.49
C ILE A 142 -30.23 2.62 -38.87
N GLY A 143 -30.91 3.48 -38.10
CA GLY A 143 -32.20 3.16 -37.48
C GLY A 143 -32.09 2.13 -36.35
N ASP A 144 -33.01 1.18 -36.28
CA ASP A 144 -32.90 0.03 -35.39
C ASP A 144 -31.83 -0.94 -35.90
N VAL A 145 -30.64 -0.84 -35.31
CA VAL A 145 -29.46 -1.59 -35.75
C VAL A 145 -29.59 -3.08 -35.48
N GLU A 146 -30.26 -3.48 -34.38
CA GLU A 146 -30.34 -4.87 -33.95
C GLU A 146 -31.15 -5.75 -34.91
N SER A 147 -32.10 -5.17 -35.66
CA SER A 147 -32.88 -5.89 -36.69
C SER A 147 -32.20 -5.97 -38.06
N LYS A 148 -31.07 -5.27 -38.26
CA LYS A 148 -30.37 -5.18 -39.56
C LYS A 148 -28.99 -5.82 -39.58
N VAL A 149 -28.32 -5.88 -38.43
CA VAL A 149 -26.97 -6.45 -38.33
C VAL A 149 -26.96 -7.97 -38.47
N ARG A 150 -25.87 -8.49 -39.02
CA ARG A 150 -25.52 -9.90 -38.89
C ARG A 150 -24.78 -10.12 -37.57
N PHE A 151 -25.06 -11.24 -36.92
CA PHE A 151 -24.49 -11.59 -35.62
C PHE A 151 -23.52 -12.77 -35.75
N LEU A 152 -22.38 -12.67 -35.08
CA LEU A 152 -21.47 -13.79 -34.83
C LEU A 152 -21.23 -13.91 -33.33
N LYS A 153 -21.50 -15.10 -32.80
CA LYS A 153 -21.30 -15.44 -31.38
C LYS A 153 -20.03 -16.24 -31.23
N ILE A 154 -19.08 -15.72 -30.45
CA ILE A 154 -17.80 -16.37 -30.16
C ILE A 154 -17.86 -16.87 -28.71
N PRO A 155 -17.98 -18.19 -28.47
CA PRO A 155 -18.07 -18.73 -27.12
C PRO A 155 -16.84 -18.41 -26.27
N ILE A 156 -17.03 -18.17 -24.97
CA ILE A 156 -15.91 -18.10 -24.02
C ILE A 156 -15.20 -19.46 -24.00
N ARG A 157 -13.88 -19.45 -24.14
CA ARG A 157 -12.99 -20.62 -24.02
C ARG A 157 -11.96 -20.39 -22.92
N PHE A 158 -11.47 -21.48 -22.32
CA PHE A 158 -10.36 -21.41 -21.37
C PHE A 158 -9.05 -21.04 -22.06
N ASP A 159 -8.82 -21.60 -23.25
CA ASP A 159 -7.70 -21.20 -24.09
C ASP A 159 -8.05 -19.91 -24.84
N VAL A 160 -7.31 -18.84 -24.53
CA VAL A 160 -7.46 -17.51 -25.14
C VAL A 160 -7.08 -17.49 -26.62
N TYR A 161 -6.27 -18.44 -27.09
CA TYR A 161 -5.91 -18.62 -28.49
C TYR A 161 -7.01 -19.31 -29.29
N GLU A 162 -7.83 -20.15 -28.64
CA GLU A 162 -9.01 -20.77 -29.27
C GLU A 162 -10.22 -19.83 -29.35
N MET A 163 -10.24 -18.76 -28.54
CA MET A 163 -11.29 -17.75 -28.57
C MET A 163 -11.10 -16.77 -29.73
N ARG A 164 -11.32 -17.21 -30.98
CA ARG A 164 -11.22 -16.39 -32.20
C ARG A 164 -12.28 -16.81 -33.22
N PRO A 165 -12.76 -15.91 -34.09
CA PRO A 165 -13.63 -16.29 -35.19
C PRO A 165 -12.85 -17.13 -36.21
N THR A 166 -13.52 -18.09 -36.85
CA THR A 166 -12.96 -18.82 -37.99
C THR A 166 -13.15 -18.03 -39.29
N ASP A 167 -12.37 -18.36 -40.32
CA ASP A 167 -12.49 -17.72 -41.64
C ASP A 167 -13.91 -17.81 -42.19
N GLU A 168 -14.53 -18.99 -42.15
CA GLU A 168 -15.92 -19.21 -42.63
C GLU A 168 -16.95 -18.38 -41.85
N GLN A 169 -16.74 -18.20 -40.54
CA GLN A 169 -17.59 -17.36 -39.70
C GLN A 169 -17.46 -15.88 -40.06
N LEU A 170 -16.25 -15.41 -40.37
CA LEU A 170 -16.02 -14.05 -40.84
C LEU A 170 -16.61 -13.84 -42.24
N ASP A 171 -16.48 -14.83 -43.13
CA ASP A 171 -17.07 -14.80 -44.47
C ASP A 171 -18.59 -14.64 -44.42
N THR A 172 -19.22 -15.35 -43.49
CA THR A 172 -20.67 -15.26 -43.25
C THR A 172 -21.06 -13.93 -42.60
N LEU A 173 -20.29 -13.47 -41.61
CA LEU A 173 -20.58 -12.23 -40.88
C LEU A 173 -20.45 -11.00 -41.79
N ILE A 174 -19.39 -10.92 -42.58
CA ILE A 174 -19.07 -9.75 -43.41
C ILE A 174 -19.85 -9.82 -44.73
N GLY A 175 -19.93 -11.02 -45.33
CA GLY A 175 -20.53 -11.26 -46.63
C GLY A 175 -19.49 -11.14 -47.75
N VAL A 176 -19.20 -12.26 -48.41
CA VAL A 176 -18.16 -12.40 -49.46
C VAL A 176 -18.34 -11.43 -50.65
N GLY A 177 -19.55 -10.89 -50.85
CA GLY A 177 -19.85 -9.90 -51.89
C GLY A 177 -19.44 -8.44 -51.57
N LEU A 178 -18.90 -8.17 -50.38
CA LEU A 178 -18.52 -6.81 -49.98
C LEU A 178 -17.30 -6.29 -50.76
N PRO A 179 -17.29 -5.04 -51.25
CA PRO A 179 -16.09 -4.43 -51.82
C PRO A 179 -14.92 -4.44 -50.82
N ASN A 180 -13.71 -4.80 -51.28
CA ASN A 180 -12.50 -4.92 -50.45
C ASN A 180 -12.63 -5.90 -49.28
N PHE A 181 -13.45 -6.94 -49.46
CA PHE A 181 -13.76 -7.98 -48.48
C PHE A 181 -12.55 -8.48 -47.69
N GLU A 182 -11.46 -8.86 -48.34
CA GLU A 182 -10.25 -9.41 -47.67
C GLU A 182 -9.62 -8.43 -46.66
N VAL A 183 -9.63 -7.14 -46.98
CA VAL A 183 -9.07 -6.11 -46.09
C VAL A 183 -10.02 -5.87 -44.91
N VAL A 184 -11.32 -5.82 -45.15
CA VAL A 184 -12.33 -5.70 -44.09
C VAL A 184 -12.30 -6.92 -43.17
N LYS A 185 -12.14 -8.13 -43.73
CA LYS A 185 -11.98 -9.38 -42.97
C LYS A 185 -10.76 -9.33 -42.05
N THR A 186 -9.61 -8.94 -42.59
CA THR A 186 -8.37 -8.75 -41.81
C THR A 186 -8.57 -7.73 -40.70
N PHE A 187 -9.21 -6.59 -40.99
CA PHE A 187 -9.50 -5.56 -40.00
C PHE A 187 -10.42 -6.06 -38.88
N VAL A 188 -11.48 -6.80 -39.21
CA VAL A 188 -12.44 -7.32 -38.21
C VAL A 188 -11.79 -8.36 -37.29
N ASP A 189 -10.95 -9.24 -37.82
CA ASP A 189 -10.21 -10.23 -37.02
C ASP A 189 -9.23 -9.55 -36.05
N GLU A 190 -8.42 -8.62 -36.55
CA GLU A 190 -7.48 -7.85 -35.74
C GLU A 190 -8.19 -6.93 -34.73
N LEU A 191 -9.34 -6.36 -35.08
CA LEU A 191 -10.18 -5.58 -34.15
C LEU A 191 -10.67 -6.43 -32.99
N TYR A 192 -11.06 -7.69 -33.26
CA TYR A 192 -11.45 -8.63 -32.21
C TYR A 192 -10.24 -9.04 -31.34
N ARG A 193 -9.06 -9.23 -31.93
CA ARG A 193 -7.80 -9.43 -31.19
C ARG A 193 -7.54 -8.26 -30.24
N GLY A 194 -7.64 -7.02 -30.73
CA GLY A 194 -7.48 -5.80 -29.94
C GLY A 194 -8.52 -5.67 -28.82
N TYR A 195 -9.77 -6.00 -29.11
CA TYR A 195 -10.86 -6.03 -28.11
C TYR A 195 -10.53 -6.93 -26.90
N LYS A 196 -9.97 -8.12 -27.16
CA LYS A 196 -9.53 -9.04 -26.09
C LYS A 196 -8.31 -8.51 -25.35
N THR A 197 -7.26 -8.13 -26.06
CA THR A 197 -5.98 -7.67 -25.48
C THR A 197 -6.16 -6.44 -24.61
N LEU A 198 -7.03 -5.52 -25.01
CA LEU A 198 -7.33 -4.29 -24.26
C LEU A 198 -8.40 -4.49 -23.19
N HIS A 199 -8.85 -5.72 -22.94
CA HIS A 199 -9.89 -6.08 -21.97
C HIS A 199 -11.16 -5.21 -22.08
N LEU A 200 -11.60 -4.99 -23.32
CA LEU A 200 -12.82 -4.25 -23.60
C LEU A 200 -14.06 -5.11 -23.26
N THR A 201 -15.11 -4.43 -22.82
CA THR A 201 -16.43 -5.03 -22.53
C THR A 201 -17.48 -4.59 -23.56
N TYR A 202 -17.19 -3.50 -24.27
CA TYR A 202 -17.99 -2.94 -25.35
C TYR A 202 -17.06 -2.20 -26.30
N LEU A 203 -17.27 -2.38 -27.60
CA LEU A 203 -16.67 -1.59 -28.65
C LEU A 203 -17.72 -1.41 -29.75
N GLU A 204 -17.95 -0.18 -30.20
CA GLU A 204 -18.82 0.14 -31.33
C GLU A 204 -18.09 1.14 -32.23
N ILE A 205 -18.01 0.84 -33.51
CA ILE A 205 -17.51 1.73 -34.55
C ILE A 205 -18.63 2.00 -35.54
N ASN A 206 -19.06 3.26 -35.58
CA ASN A 206 -20.13 3.69 -36.48
C ASN A 206 -19.99 5.15 -36.94
N PRO A 207 -19.59 5.43 -38.19
CA PRO A 207 -19.16 4.48 -39.22
C PRO A 207 -17.64 4.25 -39.24
N PHE A 208 -17.19 3.21 -39.93
CA PHE A 208 -15.85 3.14 -40.52
C PHE A 208 -15.93 2.91 -42.03
N VAL A 209 -14.88 3.29 -42.75
CA VAL A 209 -14.76 3.08 -44.20
C VAL A 209 -13.37 2.61 -44.58
N PHE A 210 -13.27 1.96 -45.73
CA PHE A 210 -12.01 1.65 -46.38
C PHE A 210 -11.83 2.50 -47.63
N VAL A 211 -10.89 3.45 -47.60
CA VAL A 211 -10.60 4.38 -48.70
C VAL A 211 -9.09 4.59 -48.77
N ASN A 212 -8.51 4.73 -49.96
CA ASN A 212 -7.08 4.99 -50.16
C ASN A 212 -6.16 3.97 -49.46
N ASN A 213 -6.54 2.68 -49.48
CA ASN A 213 -5.82 1.59 -48.83
C ASN A 213 -5.71 1.71 -47.30
N GLN A 214 -6.64 2.45 -46.67
CA GLN A 214 -6.67 2.68 -45.22
C GLN A 214 -8.08 2.58 -44.65
N ILE A 215 -8.16 2.13 -43.39
CA ILE A 215 -9.39 2.12 -42.60
C ILE A 215 -9.50 3.44 -41.84
N HIS A 216 -10.60 4.15 -42.05
CA HIS A 216 -10.93 5.37 -41.34
C HIS A 216 -12.05 5.10 -40.33
N ILE A 217 -11.73 5.21 -39.04
CA ILE A 217 -12.67 5.03 -37.92
C ILE A 217 -13.26 6.40 -37.56
N PHE A 218 -14.47 6.71 -38.01
CA PHE A 218 -15.06 8.05 -37.78
C PHE A 218 -15.68 8.22 -36.41
N ASN A 219 -16.08 7.14 -35.75
CA ASN A 219 -16.58 7.18 -34.39
C ASN A 219 -16.18 5.89 -33.68
N LEU A 220 -15.81 6.01 -32.40
CA LEU A 220 -15.50 4.88 -31.56
C LEU A 220 -16.10 5.08 -30.18
N ASP A 221 -16.95 4.14 -29.79
CA ASP A 221 -17.52 4.04 -28.45
C ASP A 221 -16.97 2.79 -27.76
N VAL A 222 -16.22 2.96 -26.68
CA VAL A 222 -15.61 1.84 -25.96
C VAL A 222 -15.92 1.86 -24.47
N LYS A 223 -16.07 0.67 -23.88
CA LYS A 223 -16.09 0.48 -22.43
C LYS A 223 -15.03 -0.52 -22.03
N VAL A 224 -14.11 -0.10 -21.17
CA VAL A 224 -13.04 -0.95 -20.64
C VAL A 224 -13.50 -1.65 -19.37
N ASN A 225 -12.98 -2.85 -19.11
CA ASN A 225 -13.08 -3.45 -17.79
C ASN A 225 -12.10 -2.75 -16.84
N LYS A 226 -12.57 -1.80 -16.03
CA LYS A 226 -11.71 -1.10 -15.05
C LYS A 226 -11.02 -2.08 -14.09
N SER A 227 -11.67 -3.20 -13.78
CA SER A 227 -11.11 -4.22 -12.91
C SER A 227 -9.94 -5.00 -13.53
N ALA A 228 -9.67 -4.84 -14.83
CA ALA A 228 -8.50 -5.43 -15.50
C ALA A 228 -7.32 -4.46 -15.56
N PHE A 229 -7.43 -3.26 -14.97
CA PHE A 229 -6.35 -2.26 -15.02
C PHE A 229 -5.02 -2.82 -14.50
N PHE A 230 -5.07 -3.66 -13.48
CA PHE A 230 -3.92 -4.31 -12.85
C PHE A 230 -3.21 -5.36 -13.75
N ILE A 231 -3.90 -5.84 -14.79
CA ILE A 231 -3.35 -6.72 -15.84
C ILE A 231 -2.75 -5.87 -16.96
N CYS A 232 -3.34 -4.68 -17.20
CA CYS A 232 -2.88 -3.74 -18.21
C CYS A 232 -1.78 -2.78 -17.72
N ASP A 233 -1.55 -2.72 -16.41
CA ASP A 233 -0.60 -1.87 -15.69
C ASP A 233 -0.21 -2.72 -14.47
N ASP A 234 0.97 -3.36 -14.53
CA ASP A 234 1.39 -4.47 -13.65
C ASP A 234 1.11 -4.19 -12.16
N ASP A 235 0.21 -4.96 -11.52
CA ASP A 235 0.34 -5.43 -10.14
C ASP A 235 -0.86 -6.27 -9.64
N LEU A 236 -0.63 -7.34 -8.87
CA LEU A 236 -1.65 -8.31 -8.44
C LEU A 236 -2.38 -7.95 -7.14
N GLY A 237 -3.64 -8.41 -7.03
CA GLY A 237 -4.38 -8.53 -5.76
C GLY A 237 -5.54 -9.53 -5.84
N PHE A 238 -5.49 -10.58 -5.01
CA PHE A 238 -6.43 -11.70 -4.98
C PHE A 238 -7.85 -11.30 -4.53
N GLY A 239 -8.86 -11.75 -5.28
CA GLY A 239 -10.27 -11.59 -4.94
C GLY A 239 -10.75 -12.67 -3.96
N GLN A 240 -11.51 -12.25 -2.95
CA GLN A 240 -12.10 -13.14 -1.94
C GLN A 240 -13.11 -14.12 -2.55
N THR A 241 -13.07 -15.36 -2.07
CA THR A 241 -14.00 -16.44 -2.37
C THR A 241 -15.42 -16.12 -1.89
N PRO A 242 -16.46 -16.63 -2.57
CA PRO A 242 -17.83 -16.53 -2.09
C PRO A 242 -17.94 -17.20 -0.72
N ARG A 243 -18.51 -16.47 0.25
CA ARG A 243 -18.76 -16.98 1.61
C ARG A 243 -20.18 -17.53 1.68
N VAL A 244 -20.30 -18.80 2.06
CA VAL A 244 -21.56 -19.41 2.45
C VAL A 244 -21.67 -19.25 3.97
N TYR A 245 -22.77 -18.67 4.42
CA TYR A 245 -23.12 -18.63 5.84
C TYR A 245 -24.21 -19.68 6.05
N THR A 246 -23.85 -20.78 6.68
CA THR A 246 -24.82 -21.67 7.31
C THR A 246 -25.15 -21.04 8.67
N GLY A 247 -26.32 -20.39 8.77
CA GLY A 247 -26.93 -20.14 10.09
C GLY A 247 -27.40 -21.48 10.67
N GLY A 248 -27.75 -21.51 11.95
CA GLY A 248 -28.18 -22.74 12.64
C GLY A 248 -29.46 -23.37 12.08
N ASP A 249 -30.19 -24.10 12.91
CA ASP A 249 -31.38 -24.88 12.52
C ASP A 249 -32.64 -24.04 12.20
N GLY A 250 -32.47 -22.79 11.74
CA GLY A 250 -33.57 -21.90 11.35
C GLY A 250 -34.28 -22.35 10.07
N SER A 251 -35.32 -21.62 9.67
CA SER A 251 -36.18 -21.98 8.53
C SER A 251 -36.14 -20.97 7.37
N VAL A 252 -35.46 -19.84 7.53
CA VAL A 252 -35.41 -18.75 6.56
C VAL A 252 -34.15 -18.84 5.71
N ALA A 253 -34.29 -18.95 4.39
CA ALA A 253 -33.15 -18.83 3.48
C ALA A 253 -33.10 -17.43 2.85
N TYR A 254 -31.92 -16.83 2.74
CA TYR A 254 -31.77 -15.55 2.07
C TYR A 254 -30.75 -15.56 0.93
N LEU A 255 -30.96 -14.66 -0.02
CA LEU A 255 -30.12 -14.47 -1.18
C LEU A 255 -29.88 -12.99 -1.42
N THR A 256 -28.61 -12.59 -1.58
CA THR A 256 -28.25 -11.18 -1.81
C THR A 256 -27.10 -11.04 -2.81
N ARG A 257 -27.02 -9.87 -3.45
CA ARG A 257 -25.85 -9.45 -4.23
C ARG A 257 -24.84 -8.66 -3.39
N SER A 258 -25.26 -8.14 -2.23
CA SER A 258 -24.47 -7.23 -1.41
C SER A 258 -23.81 -7.95 -0.25
N VAL A 259 -22.48 -8.06 -0.29
CA VAL A 259 -21.67 -8.66 0.79
C VAL A 259 -21.83 -7.90 2.10
N GLY A 260 -21.89 -6.56 2.05
CA GLY A 260 -22.07 -5.73 3.25
C GLY A 260 -23.42 -5.93 3.94
N MET A 261 -24.42 -6.47 3.24
CA MET A 261 -25.75 -6.70 3.79
C MET A 261 -25.93 -8.08 4.42
N VAL A 262 -24.92 -8.95 4.39
CA VAL A 262 -25.01 -10.30 4.96
C VAL A 262 -25.27 -10.25 6.45
N ASN A 263 -24.39 -9.57 7.19
CA ASN A 263 -24.51 -9.47 8.64
C ASN A 263 -25.81 -8.77 9.03
N GLU A 264 -26.23 -7.78 8.24
CA GLU A 264 -27.49 -7.07 8.47
C GLU A 264 -28.70 -7.97 8.22
N LEU A 265 -28.71 -8.76 7.15
CA LEU A 265 -29.78 -9.74 6.89
C LEU A 265 -29.79 -10.83 7.97
N ASN A 266 -28.63 -11.33 8.41
CA ASN A 266 -28.55 -12.27 9.53
C ASN A 266 -29.17 -11.69 10.80
N ASN A 267 -28.85 -10.43 11.11
CA ASN A 267 -29.38 -9.72 12.27
C ASN A 267 -30.90 -9.45 12.15
N ILE A 268 -31.37 -8.98 10.99
CA ILE A 268 -32.79 -8.72 10.75
C ILE A 268 -33.59 -10.02 10.84
N ILE A 269 -33.11 -11.10 10.20
CA ILE A 269 -33.81 -12.39 10.19
C ILE A 269 -33.81 -13.00 11.59
N SER A 270 -32.70 -12.98 12.33
CA SER A 270 -32.65 -13.53 13.70
C SER A 270 -33.57 -12.82 14.69
N GLN A 271 -33.84 -11.53 14.49
CA GLN A 271 -34.76 -10.77 15.34
C GLN A 271 -36.24 -10.92 14.94
N ASN A 272 -36.54 -11.44 13.76
CA ASN A 272 -37.87 -11.45 13.15
C ASN A 272 -38.36 -12.84 12.70
N SER A 273 -37.63 -13.92 13.02
CA SER A 273 -37.97 -15.31 12.69
C SER A 273 -37.23 -16.29 13.63
N ASP A 274 -37.27 -17.60 13.35
CA ASP A 274 -36.43 -18.61 14.03
C ASP A 274 -34.95 -18.62 13.59
N GLY A 275 -34.57 -17.73 12.67
CA GLY A 275 -33.18 -17.56 12.24
C GLY A 275 -32.94 -18.04 10.81
N VAL A 276 -31.67 -17.89 10.40
CA VAL A 276 -31.24 -18.22 9.05
C VAL A 276 -30.94 -19.70 8.94
N TYR A 277 -31.54 -20.36 7.95
CA TYR A 277 -31.17 -21.69 7.49
C TYR A 277 -29.92 -21.66 6.60
N GLU A 278 -30.00 -20.94 5.47
CA GLU A 278 -28.89 -20.78 4.52
C GLU A 278 -28.87 -19.35 3.97
N GLY A 279 -27.71 -18.71 4.04
CA GLY A 279 -27.46 -17.37 3.53
C GLY A 279 -26.42 -17.38 2.42
N ILE A 280 -26.82 -16.98 1.20
CA ILE A 280 -25.91 -16.93 0.05
C ILE A 280 -25.74 -15.50 -0.47
N VAL A 281 -24.48 -15.16 -0.75
CA VAL A 281 -24.14 -13.96 -1.53
C VAL A 281 -23.56 -14.36 -2.88
N ILE A 282 -24.31 -14.08 -3.94
CA ILE A 282 -23.83 -14.34 -5.31
C ILE A 282 -22.81 -13.29 -5.78
N GLY A 283 -22.75 -12.16 -5.08
CA GLY A 283 -21.81 -11.07 -5.32
C GLY A 283 -22.35 -9.99 -6.28
N GLY A 284 -21.71 -8.82 -6.22
CA GLY A 284 -22.08 -7.64 -7.01
C GLY A 284 -21.47 -7.61 -8.42
N ASN A 285 -20.76 -8.66 -8.84
CA ASN A 285 -20.16 -8.73 -10.17
C ASN A 285 -21.24 -8.82 -11.26
N ARG A 286 -20.92 -8.29 -12.46
CA ARG A 286 -21.82 -8.34 -13.63
C ARG A 286 -22.17 -9.77 -14.03
N TYR A 287 -21.19 -10.66 -13.98
CA TYR A 287 -21.35 -12.10 -14.18
C TYR A 287 -20.95 -12.79 -12.89
N THR A 288 -21.91 -13.47 -12.26
CA THR A 288 -21.71 -14.27 -11.05
C THR A 288 -21.52 -15.74 -11.42
N GLY A 289 -20.77 -16.48 -10.60
CA GLY A 289 -20.56 -17.91 -10.80
C GLY A 289 -21.87 -18.69 -10.74
N SER A 290 -22.70 -18.38 -9.74
CA SER A 290 -24.07 -18.87 -9.60
C SER A 290 -25.09 -17.72 -9.72
N THR A 291 -26.28 -18.00 -10.23
CA THR A 291 -27.32 -16.99 -10.49
C THR A 291 -28.38 -16.92 -9.39
N LEU A 292 -29.18 -15.84 -9.38
CA LEU A 292 -30.31 -15.74 -8.44
C LEU A 292 -31.32 -16.89 -8.62
N VAL A 293 -31.56 -17.27 -9.87
CA VAL A 293 -32.51 -18.31 -10.28
C VAL A 293 -32.09 -19.68 -9.74
N GLU A 294 -30.83 -20.05 -9.90
CA GLU A 294 -30.30 -21.33 -9.42
C GLU A 294 -30.45 -21.49 -7.90
N GLN A 295 -30.13 -20.44 -7.14
CA GLN A 295 -30.18 -20.51 -5.68
C GLN A 295 -31.62 -20.46 -5.16
N ILE A 296 -32.51 -19.67 -5.78
CA ILE A 296 -33.94 -19.68 -5.42
C ILE A 296 -34.57 -21.04 -5.76
N ALA A 297 -34.21 -21.66 -6.88
CA ALA A 297 -34.69 -23.01 -7.21
C ALA A 297 -34.22 -24.05 -6.18
N ARG A 298 -32.97 -23.95 -5.70
CA ARG A 298 -32.48 -24.78 -4.58
C ARG A 298 -33.28 -24.56 -3.30
N TYR A 299 -33.49 -23.31 -2.89
CA TYR A 299 -34.27 -22.99 -1.69
C TYR A 299 -35.72 -23.44 -1.81
N GLN A 300 -36.31 -23.37 -3.00
CA GLN A 300 -37.64 -23.89 -3.28
C GLN A 300 -37.70 -25.43 -3.11
N ALA A 301 -36.65 -26.15 -3.54
CA ALA A 301 -36.59 -27.61 -3.45
C ALA A 301 -36.23 -28.16 -2.06
N ASP A 302 -35.56 -27.38 -1.19
CA ASP A 302 -35.16 -27.85 0.14
C ASP A 302 -36.30 -27.73 1.16
N ASP A 303 -36.86 -28.84 1.63
CA ASP A 303 -38.00 -28.87 2.55
C ASP A 303 -37.74 -28.16 3.89
N ARG A 304 -36.48 -27.95 4.29
CA ARG A 304 -36.13 -27.24 5.52
C ARG A 304 -36.39 -25.73 5.40
N VAL A 305 -36.28 -25.19 4.19
CA VAL A 305 -36.59 -23.79 3.91
C VAL A 305 -38.11 -23.60 3.89
N LYS A 306 -38.63 -22.71 4.74
CA LYS A 306 -40.06 -22.38 4.82
C LYS A 306 -40.41 -21.04 4.20
N MET A 307 -39.46 -20.12 4.15
CA MET A 307 -39.59 -18.84 3.43
C MET A 307 -38.25 -18.38 2.86
N ILE A 308 -38.34 -17.55 1.81
CA ILE A 308 -37.18 -17.03 1.08
C ILE A 308 -37.14 -15.52 1.19
N VAL A 309 -35.96 -14.97 1.47
CA VAL A 309 -35.69 -13.52 1.47
C VAL A 309 -34.74 -13.16 0.33
N LEU A 310 -35.17 -12.31 -0.60
CA LEU A 310 -34.35 -11.82 -1.72
C LEU A 310 -34.00 -10.35 -1.54
N LEU A 311 -32.71 -10.05 -1.42
CA LEU A 311 -32.19 -8.68 -1.49
C LEU A 311 -31.54 -8.44 -2.87
N GLY A 312 -32.35 -7.96 -3.81
CA GLY A 312 -31.94 -7.61 -5.18
C GLY A 312 -31.25 -6.25 -5.27
N LYS A 313 -30.83 -5.85 -6.47
CA LYS A 313 -30.11 -4.58 -6.69
C LYS A 313 -30.54 -3.89 -8.00
N VAL A 314 -30.32 -2.59 -8.10
CA VAL A 314 -30.37 -1.86 -9.39
C VAL A 314 -29.40 -2.47 -10.42
N GLY A 315 -29.78 -2.41 -11.70
CA GLY A 315 -28.96 -2.86 -12.83
C GLY A 315 -29.19 -4.32 -13.21
N GLY A 316 -29.16 -4.62 -14.50
CA GLY A 316 -29.40 -5.97 -15.03
C GLY A 316 -30.84 -6.46 -14.83
N THR A 317 -31.11 -7.70 -15.23
CA THR A 317 -32.48 -8.23 -15.40
C THR A 317 -32.73 -9.57 -14.70
N GLU A 318 -31.82 -10.04 -13.85
CA GLU A 318 -31.97 -11.35 -13.21
C GLU A 318 -33.21 -11.47 -12.32
N GLU A 319 -33.60 -10.40 -11.63
CA GLU A 319 -34.81 -10.40 -10.80
C GLU A 319 -36.09 -10.62 -11.63
N TYR A 320 -36.10 -10.25 -12.91
CA TYR A 320 -37.24 -10.56 -13.80
C TYR A 320 -37.37 -12.05 -14.12
N LYS A 321 -36.28 -12.82 -14.03
CA LYS A 321 -36.38 -14.29 -14.13
C LYS A 321 -37.07 -14.88 -12.91
N ILE A 322 -36.92 -14.26 -11.74
CA ILE A 322 -37.66 -14.64 -10.52
C ILE A 322 -39.15 -14.29 -10.67
N VAL A 323 -39.46 -13.14 -11.29
CA VAL A 323 -40.83 -12.77 -11.66
C VAL A 323 -41.46 -13.82 -12.58
N ASP A 324 -40.73 -14.30 -13.61
CA ASP A 324 -41.20 -15.38 -14.50
C ASP A 324 -41.46 -16.68 -13.71
N MET A 325 -40.55 -17.06 -12.81
CA MET A 325 -40.72 -18.25 -11.97
C MET A 325 -41.96 -18.17 -11.06
N LEU A 326 -42.27 -17.00 -10.49
CA LEU A 326 -43.48 -16.77 -9.70
C LEU A 326 -44.75 -16.90 -10.54
N ASN A 327 -44.79 -16.23 -11.71
CA ASN A 327 -45.93 -16.30 -12.63
C ASN A 327 -46.22 -17.73 -13.10
N ARG A 328 -45.17 -18.54 -13.29
CA ARG A 328 -45.26 -19.94 -13.69
C ARG A 328 -45.58 -20.89 -12.53
N GLY A 329 -45.71 -20.38 -11.30
CA GLY A 329 -45.94 -21.19 -10.10
C GLY A 329 -44.77 -22.10 -9.71
N VAL A 330 -43.56 -21.81 -10.19
CA VAL A 330 -42.34 -22.56 -9.84
C VAL A 330 -41.93 -22.25 -8.41
N ILE A 331 -42.05 -20.99 -7.98
CA ILE A 331 -41.82 -20.57 -6.61
C ILE A 331 -43.17 -20.59 -5.88
N THR A 332 -43.31 -21.47 -4.91
CA THR A 332 -44.53 -21.62 -4.10
C THR A 332 -44.34 -21.22 -2.64
N LYS A 333 -43.09 -21.18 -2.16
CA LYS A 333 -42.77 -20.69 -0.82
C LYS A 333 -42.90 -19.16 -0.78
N PRO A 334 -43.30 -18.57 0.36
CA PRO A 334 -43.36 -17.11 0.49
C PRO A 334 -42.01 -16.45 0.21
N LEU A 335 -42.02 -15.48 -0.71
CA LEU A 335 -40.84 -14.71 -1.11
C LEU A 335 -40.99 -13.26 -0.64
N VAL A 336 -40.19 -12.88 0.35
CA VAL A 336 -40.01 -11.48 0.75
C VAL A 336 -38.88 -10.89 -0.08
N ALA A 337 -39.15 -9.85 -0.88
CA ALA A 337 -38.19 -9.33 -1.83
C ALA A 337 -38.03 -7.80 -1.76
N TRP A 338 -36.79 -7.33 -1.81
CA TRP A 338 -36.50 -5.90 -1.93
C TRP A 338 -35.24 -5.65 -2.77
N CYS A 339 -35.37 -4.84 -3.82
CA CYS A 339 -34.27 -4.32 -4.61
C CYS A 339 -33.79 -2.98 -4.02
N ILE A 340 -32.53 -2.93 -3.61
CA ILE A 340 -31.90 -1.72 -3.02
C ILE A 340 -31.45 -0.71 -4.10
N GLU A 341 -31.08 0.50 -3.67
CA GLU A 341 -30.64 1.63 -4.53
C GLU A 341 -31.75 2.27 -5.38
N THR A 342 -32.94 2.44 -4.79
CA THR A 342 -34.07 3.14 -5.42
C THR A 342 -33.77 4.59 -5.81
N CYS A 343 -32.79 5.23 -5.17
CA CYS A 343 -32.36 6.60 -5.48
C CYS A 343 -31.66 6.74 -6.84
N ALA A 344 -31.15 5.66 -7.43
CA ALA A 344 -30.35 5.71 -8.66
C ALA A 344 -31.12 6.32 -9.85
N GLY A 345 -32.43 6.07 -9.93
CA GLY A 345 -33.30 6.63 -10.98
C GLY A 345 -33.55 8.14 -10.82
N CYS A 346 -33.35 8.70 -9.62
CA CYS A 346 -33.48 10.14 -9.37
C CYS A 346 -32.20 10.91 -9.70
N ILE A 347 -31.05 10.24 -9.72
CA ILE A 347 -29.72 10.87 -9.77
C ILE A 347 -29.08 10.71 -11.15
N THR A 348 -29.34 9.60 -11.86
CA THR A 348 -28.62 9.27 -13.10
C THR A 348 -29.55 8.87 -14.23
N ASN A 349 -29.22 9.27 -15.47
CA ASN A 349 -29.90 8.82 -16.69
C ASN A 349 -29.25 7.56 -17.32
N ASN A 350 -28.29 6.95 -16.62
CA ASN A 350 -27.47 5.86 -17.15
C ASN A 350 -28.05 4.46 -16.89
N VAL A 351 -29.13 4.38 -16.12
CA VAL A 351 -29.88 3.16 -15.83
C VAL A 351 -31.15 3.20 -16.67
N ARG A 352 -31.39 2.14 -17.46
CA ARG A 352 -32.65 2.00 -18.21
C ARG A 352 -33.81 1.85 -17.23
N ASP A 353 -34.99 2.36 -17.55
CA ASP A 353 -36.12 2.40 -16.60
C ASP A 353 -36.45 1.02 -16.00
N TYR A 354 -36.42 -0.03 -16.82
CA TYR A 354 -36.63 -1.42 -16.38
C TYR A 354 -35.47 -1.99 -15.54
N GLU A 355 -34.26 -1.42 -15.58
CA GLU A 355 -33.16 -1.87 -14.71
C GLU A 355 -33.19 -1.19 -13.34
N THR A 356 -34.07 -0.21 -13.14
CA THR A 356 -34.19 0.52 -11.87
C THR A 356 -34.70 -0.39 -10.75
N ALA A 357 -34.18 -0.22 -9.54
CA ALA A 357 -34.65 -0.96 -8.38
C ALA A 357 -36.14 -0.71 -8.10
N ALA A 358 -36.62 0.52 -8.35
CA ALA A 358 -38.03 0.89 -8.20
C ALA A 358 -38.94 0.08 -9.13
N CYS A 359 -38.58 -0.05 -10.42
CA CYS A 359 -39.34 -0.85 -11.37
C CYS A 359 -39.33 -2.34 -10.99
N LYS A 360 -38.18 -2.89 -10.61
CA LYS A 360 -38.08 -4.28 -10.14
C LYS A 360 -38.96 -4.55 -8.91
N ASN A 361 -38.94 -3.66 -7.92
CA ASN A 361 -39.82 -3.75 -6.74
C ASN A 361 -41.30 -3.71 -7.11
N PHE A 362 -41.68 -2.83 -8.04
CA PHE A 362 -43.05 -2.73 -8.53
C PHE A 362 -43.52 -4.03 -9.19
N VAL A 363 -42.70 -4.60 -10.08
CA VAL A 363 -43.05 -5.83 -10.81
C VAL A 363 -43.08 -7.04 -9.88
N LEU A 364 -42.09 -7.18 -8.97
CA LEU A 364 -42.08 -8.25 -7.95
C LEU A 364 -43.34 -8.23 -7.09
N ARG A 365 -43.79 -7.03 -6.66
CA ARG A 365 -45.05 -6.86 -5.92
C ARG A 365 -46.26 -7.30 -6.76
N GLY A 366 -46.28 -6.97 -8.04
CA GLY A 366 -47.38 -7.30 -8.96
C GLY A 366 -47.59 -8.80 -9.17
N VAL A 367 -46.54 -9.62 -8.97
CA VAL A 367 -46.59 -11.08 -9.14
C VAL A 367 -46.65 -11.85 -7.81
N GLY A 368 -47.03 -11.17 -6.72
CA GLY A 368 -47.28 -11.82 -5.43
C GLY A 368 -46.08 -11.96 -4.49
N SER A 369 -44.92 -11.36 -4.81
CA SER A 369 -43.83 -11.24 -3.82
C SER A 369 -44.24 -10.25 -2.73
N ILE A 370 -43.81 -10.51 -1.49
CA ILE A 370 -44.00 -9.60 -0.35
C ILE A 370 -42.91 -8.53 -0.41
N VAL A 371 -43.24 -7.35 -0.94
CA VAL A 371 -42.29 -6.25 -1.15
C VAL A 371 -42.57 -5.11 -0.18
N PRO A 372 -41.64 -4.77 0.75
CA PRO A 372 -41.83 -3.67 1.69
C PRO A 372 -41.86 -2.31 0.97
N ILE A 373 -42.28 -1.25 1.67
CA ILE A 373 -42.32 0.12 1.12
C ILE A 373 -40.90 0.72 1.06
N SER A 374 -40.05 0.34 2.00
CA SER A 374 -38.64 0.72 2.06
C SER A 374 -37.82 -0.40 2.70
N PHE A 375 -36.49 -0.30 2.66
CA PHE A 375 -35.62 -1.26 3.34
C PHE A 375 -35.86 -1.32 4.86
N GLY A 376 -36.23 -0.20 5.50
CA GLY A 376 -36.51 -0.16 6.94
C GLY A 376 -37.70 -1.03 7.37
N GLU A 377 -38.64 -1.31 6.45
CA GLU A 377 -39.81 -2.15 6.69
C GLU A 377 -39.56 -3.64 6.36
N LEU A 378 -38.34 -4.00 5.96
CA LEU A 378 -38.01 -5.38 5.57
C LEU A 378 -38.19 -6.35 6.74
N GLY A 379 -37.72 -5.98 7.93
CA GLY A 379 -37.86 -6.82 9.14
C GLY A 379 -39.32 -7.08 9.50
N ASN A 380 -40.17 -6.07 9.44
CA ASN A 380 -41.61 -6.19 9.69
C ASN A 380 -42.25 -7.16 8.69
N LYS A 381 -41.89 -7.09 7.40
CA LYS A 381 -42.41 -8.03 6.40
C LYS A 381 -41.88 -9.46 6.55
N ILE A 382 -40.67 -9.63 7.04
CA ILE A 382 -40.15 -10.95 7.39
C ILE A 382 -40.96 -11.53 8.56
N ARG A 383 -41.16 -10.76 9.64
CA ARG A 383 -41.96 -11.17 10.81
C ARG A 383 -43.40 -11.53 10.43
N ASP A 384 -44.09 -10.60 9.74
CA ASP A 384 -45.46 -10.81 9.26
C ASP A 384 -45.56 -12.11 8.45
N THR A 385 -44.59 -12.37 7.58
CA THR A 385 -44.58 -13.58 6.73
C THR A 385 -44.34 -14.83 7.57
N TYR A 386 -43.36 -14.77 8.46
CA TYR A 386 -42.96 -15.89 9.31
C TYR A 386 -44.12 -16.33 10.24
N ASP A 387 -44.78 -15.38 10.91
CA ASP A 387 -45.89 -15.65 11.82
C ASP A 387 -47.09 -16.31 11.10
N ASN A 388 -47.23 -16.07 9.78
CA ASN A 388 -48.27 -16.65 8.94
C ASN A 388 -47.92 -18.05 8.37
N LEU A 389 -46.68 -18.56 8.54
CA LEU A 389 -46.25 -19.86 8.01
C LEU A 389 -46.79 -21.08 8.80
N GLY A 390 -47.45 -20.88 9.94
CA GLY A 390 -47.95 -21.96 10.79
C GLY A 390 -46.87 -22.61 11.68
N THR A 391 -47.11 -23.82 12.20
CA THR A 391 -46.24 -24.50 13.20
C THR A 391 -44.87 -24.89 12.65
N ILE A 392 -43.96 -23.93 12.64
CA ILE A 392 -42.52 -24.14 12.70
C ILE A 392 -42.20 -24.36 14.18
N VAL A 393 -41.64 -25.51 14.55
CA VAL A 393 -41.25 -25.81 15.94
C VAL A 393 -39.81 -25.36 16.12
N PRO A 394 -39.55 -24.24 16.82
CA PRO A 394 -38.19 -23.76 17.01
C PRO A 394 -37.39 -24.79 17.81
N GLN A 395 -36.19 -25.13 17.32
CA GLN A 395 -35.28 -25.99 18.08
C GLN A 395 -34.56 -25.16 19.16
N PRO A 396 -34.44 -25.65 20.39
CA PRO A 396 -33.65 -24.98 21.41
C PRO A 396 -32.15 -25.04 21.07
N GLU A 397 -31.55 -23.90 20.76
CA GLU A 397 -30.12 -23.78 20.46
C GLU A 397 -29.32 -23.52 21.76
N VAL A 398 -28.42 -24.43 22.12
CA VAL A 398 -27.42 -24.22 23.18
C VAL A 398 -26.04 -24.17 22.51
N PRO A 399 -25.50 -22.98 22.21
CA PRO A 399 -24.20 -22.88 21.57
C PRO A 399 -23.10 -23.42 22.49
N PRO A 400 -22.03 -24.05 21.95
CA PRO A 400 -20.89 -24.44 22.75
C PRO A 400 -20.21 -23.19 23.32
N SER A 401 -19.86 -23.21 24.61
CA SER A 401 -19.12 -22.11 25.23
C SER A 401 -17.72 -22.01 24.64
N VAL A 402 -17.39 -20.89 24.00
CA VAL A 402 -16.04 -20.57 23.54
C VAL A 402 -15.41 -19.60 24.53
N LEU A 403 -14.15 -19.86 24.90
CA LEU A 403 -13.40 -18.95 25.78
C LEU A 403 -13.08 -17.65 25.03
N MET A 404 -13.17 -16.53 25.73
CA MET A 404 -12.78 -15.23 25.19
C MET A 404 -11.27 -15.21 24.90
N ASP A 405 -10.89 -14.64 23.76
CA ASP A 405 -9.49 -14.42 23.40
C ASP A 405 -8.78 -13.54 24.42
N TYR A 406 -7.54 -13.92 24.77
CA TYR A 406 -6.71 -13.17 25.72
C TYR A 406 -6.50 -11.72 25.28
N ALA A 407 -6.27 -11.48 23.98
CA ALA A 407 -6.06 -10.15 23.43
C ALA A 407 -7.28 -9.26 23.66
N TRP A 408 -8.48 -9.79 23.38
CA TRP A 408 -9.74 -9.09 23.57
C TRP A 408 -10.03 -8.81 25.04
N ALA A 409 -9.83 -9.81 25.91
CA ALA A 409 -10.02 -9.65 27.35
C ALA A 409 -9.06 -8.59 27.94
N ARG A 410 -7.83 -8.52 27.42
CA ARG A 410 -6.84 -7.51 27.82
C ARG A 410 -7.21 -6.12 27.32
N GLU A 411 -7.67 -6.01 26.07
CA GLU A 411 -8.10 -4.74 25.46
C GLU A 411 -9.31 -4.14 26.19
N LEU A 412 -10.27 -4.99 26.56
CA LEU A 412 -11.43 -4.60 27.36
C LEU A 412 -11.11 -4.37 28.85
N GLY A 413 -9.88 -4.64 29.30
CA GLY A 413 -9.47 -4.49 30.70
C GLY A 413 -10.09 -5.51 31.66
N LEU A 414 -10.63 -6.63 31.16
CA LEU A 414 -11.23 -7.69 31.97
C LEU A 414 -10.19 -8.51 32.73
N ILE A 415 -8.96 -8.54 32.22
CA ILE A 415 -7.84 -9.24 32.82
C ILE A 415 -6.61 -8.33 32.93
N ARG A 416 -5.74 -8.65 33.87
CA ARG A 416 -4.41 -8.05 33.99
C ARG A 416 -3.35 -9.15 34.00
N LYS A 417 -2.29 -8.98 33.21
CA LYS A 417 -1.11 -9.83 33.24
C LYS A 417 0.10 -8.95 33.55
N PRO A 418 0.81 -9.19 34.68
CA PRO A 418 2.00 -8.41 35.00
C PRO A 418 3.07 -8.63 33.92
N ALA A 419 3.81 -7.57 33.59
CA ALA A 419 4.93 -7.66 32.67
C ALA A 419 6.06 -8.48 33.32
N SER A 420 6.64 -9.41 32.55
CA SER A 420 7.78 -10.23 32.99
C SER A 420 9.12 -9.52 32.84
N PHE A 421 9.18 -8.48 32.01
CA PHE A 421 10.38 -7.72 31.69
C PHE A 421 10.08 -6.23 31.79
N ASN A 422 11.08 -5.48 32.26
CA ASN A 422 11.09 -4.02 32.28
C ASN A 422 12.31 -3.54 31.50
N THR A 423 12.13 -2.55 30.64
CA THR A 423 13.19 -1.84 29.93
C THR A 423 12.94 -0.34 30.05
N SER A 424 13.99 0.45 30.15
CA SER A 424 13.93 1.92 30.22
C SER A 424 14.90 2.62 29.28
N ILE A 425 15.58 1.86 28.42
CA ILE A 425 16.63 2.38 27.51
C ILE A 425 16.10 2.65 26.10
N PHE A 426 15.08 1.91 25.68
CA PHE A 426 14.63 1.85 24.28
C PHE A 426 13.12 1.58 24.22
N ASP A 427 12.43 2.24 23.29
CA ASP A 427 11.04 1.96 22.93
C ASP A 427 10.82 2.03 21.42
N GLU A 428 10.51 0.88 20.81
CA GLU A 428 10.24 0.69 19.38
C GLU A 428 8.76 0.56 19.04
N ARG A 429 7.85 0.64 20.01
CA ARG A 429 6.43 0.34 19.79
C ARG A 429 5.66 1.51 19.17
N GLY A 430 6.20 2.72 19.26
CA GLY A 430 5.61 3.93 18.69
C GLY A 430 5.85 4.08 17.20
N GLU A 431 5.40 5.21 16.62
CA GLU A 431 5.65 5.53 15.20
C GLU A 431 7.13 5.79 14.90
N GLY A 432 7.93 6.12 15.92
CA GLY A 432 9.36 6.36 15.83
C GLY A 432 10.13 5.66 16.95
N LEU A 433 11.41 5.41 16.68
CA LEU A 433 12.35 4.86 17.65
C LEU A 433 12.70 5.90 18.72
N ILE A 434 12.65 5.51 19.99
CA ILE A 434 12.98 6.37 21.14
C ILE A 434 14.14 5.75 21.93
N ASP A 435 15.22 6.51 22.07
CA ASP A 435 16.45 6.15 22.79
C ASP A 435 16.61 7.02 24.03
N GLY A 436 16.55 6.42 25.23
CA GLY A 436 16.73 7.15 26.49
C GLY A 436 15.80 8.36 26.65
N GLY A 437 14.60 8.30 26.04
CA GLY A 437 13.61 9.38 26.03
C GLY A 437 13.71 10.37 24.87
N VAL A 438 14.65 10.19 23.94
CA VAL A 438 14.87 11.07 22.77
C VAL A 438 14.51 10.33 21.48
N SER A 439 13.79 10.97 20.57
CA SER A 439 13.44 10.34 19.28
C SER A 439 14.63 10.30 18.33
N TYR A 440 14.72 9.29 17.45
CA TYR A 440 15.78 9.24 16.43
C TYR A 440 15.79 10.46 15.50
N ALA A 441 14.62 11.04 15.20
CA ALA A 441 14.53 12.27 14.41
C ALA A 441 15.28 13.42 15.10
N GLU A 442 15.06 13.59 16.40
CA GLU A 442 15.74 14.60 17.21
C GLU A 442 17.25 14.35 17.32
N VAL A 443 17.68 13.08 17.38
CA VAL A 443 19.12 12.72 17.34
C VAL A 443 19.77 13.18 16.05
N THR A 444 19.11 12.97 14.90
CA THR A 444 19.66 13.37 13.59
C THR A 444 19.64 14.89 13.36
N GLU A 445 18.62 15.59 13.86
CA GLU A 445 18.50 17.05 13.71
C GLU A 445 19.46 17.82 14.62
N SER A 446 19.78 17.28 15.79
CA SER A 446 20.61 17.94 16.81
C SER A 446 22.12 17.66 16.68
N GLU A 447 22.55 17.03 15.57
CA GLU A 447 23.95 16.60 15.32
C GLU A 447 24.57 15.82 16.50
N LEU A 448 23.75 15.07 17.25
CA LEU A 448 24.22 14.34 18.41
C LEU A 448 25.09 13.15 17.96
N GLY A 449 26.35 13.16 18.39
CA GLY A 449 27.31 12.11 18.06
C GLY A 449 27.05 10.78 18.78
N ILE A 450 27.81 9.76 18.38
CA ILE A 450 27.74 8.40 18.96
C ILE A 450 27.95 8.45 20.48
N SER A 451 28.85 9.30 20.99
CA SER A 451 29.10 9.45 22.43
C SER A 451 27.87 9.93 23.21
N SER A 452 27.04 10.79 22.60
CA SER A 452 25.79 11.26 23.19
C SER A 452 24.76 10.12 23.31
N ASN A 453 24.68 9.25 22.30
CA ASN A 453 23.87 8.03 22.36
C ASN A 453 24.37 7.08 23.45
N LEU A 454 25.69 6.90 23.58
CA LEU A 454 26.27 6.05 24.64
C LEU A 454 25.95 6.59 26.05
N GLY A 455 25.96 7.91 26.25
CA GLY A 455 25.51 8.53 27.49
C GLY A 455 24.06 8.18 27.83
N ARG A 456 23.15 8.26 26.84
CA ARG A 456 21.75 7.87 26.99
C ARG A 456 21.55 6.37 27.22
N PHE A 457 22.29 5.50 26.52
CA PHE A 457 22.16 4.05 26.67
C PHE A 457 22.69 3.54 28.01
N TRP A 458 23.87 4.01 28.41
CA TRP A 458 24.52 3.50 29.62
C TRP A 458 23.98 4.16 30.87
N PHE A 459 23.60 5.43 30.79
CA PHE A 459 23.27 6.23 31.97
C PHE A 459 21.85 6.82 31.95
N GLN A 460 21.10 6.72 30.84
CA GLN A 460 19.78 7.33 30.67
C GLN A 460 19.81 8.85 30.91
N LYS A 461 20.94 9.49 30.57
CA LYS A 461 21.17 10.93 30.71
C LYS A 461 21.90 11.47 29.48
N SER A 462 21.58 12.69 29.11
CA SER A 462 22.39 13.47 28.18
C SER A 462 23.55 14.10 28.96
N LEU A 463 24.78 13.68 28.66
CA LEU A 463 25.95 14.27 29.27
C LEU A 463 26.19 15.67 28.69
N PRO A 464 26.92 16.54 29.41
CA PRO A 464 27.37 17.81 28.84
C PRO A 464 28.31 17.56 27.65
N ALA A 465 28.46 18.53 26.75
CA ALA A 465 29.29 18.39 25.55
C ALA A 465 30.73 17.94 25.85
N TYR A 466 31.32 18.37 26.97
CA TYR A 466 32.65 17.92 27.40
C TYR A 466 32.66 16.47 27.88
N GLY A 467 31.55 15.95 28.41
CA GLY A 467 31.39 14.55 28.78
C GLY A 467 31.29 13.67 27.53
N ASP A 468 30.49 14.10 26.55
CA ASP A 468 30.41 13.44 25.24
C ASP A 468 31.79 13.43 24.54
N LYS A 469 32.52 14.54 24.61
CA LYS A 469 33.87 14.64 24.05
C LYS A 469 34.87 13.77 24.80
N PHE A 470 34.78 13.70 26.13
CA PHE A 470 35.60 12.84 26.96
C PHE A 470 35.42 11.37 26.59
N ILE A 471 34.18 10.90 26.42
CA ILE A 471 33.89 9.52 25.98
C ILE A 471 34.55 9.25 24.63
N GLU A 472 34.43 10.17 23.67
CA GLU A 472 35.04 10.03 22.35
C GLU A 472 36.58 9.91 22.44
N ILE A 473 37.23 10.78 23.23
CA ILE A 473 38.69 10.71 23.47
C ILE A 473 39.05 9.36 24.10
N CYS A 474 38.28 8.90 25.09
CA CYS A 474 38.53 7.60 25.72
C CYS A 474 38.45 6.45 24.72
N LEU A 475 37.44 6.42 23.86
CA LEU A 475 37.29 5.39 22.82
C LEU A 475 38.47 5.39 21.85
N GLN A 476 38.96 6.56 21.46
CA GLN A 476 40.15 6.69 20.59
C GLN A 476 41.43 6.20 21.26
N LEU A 477 41.67 6.61 22.52
CA LEU A 477 42.89 6.25 23.25
C LEU A 477 42.92 4.78 23.69
N THR A 478 41.75 4.18 23.91
CA THR A 478 41.61 2.77 24.31
C THR A 478 41.52 1.82 23.13
N ALA A 479 41.33 2.32 21.91
CA ALA A 479 41.35 1.48 20.71
C ALA A 479 42.70 0.76 20.58
N ASP A 480 43.83 1.47 20.64
CA ASP A 480 45.13 0.87 20.32
C ASP A 480 45.95 0.43 21.55
N HIS A 481 46.50 -0.78 21.46
CA HIS A 481 47.55 -1.38 22.29
C HIS A 481 48.02 -2.63 21.56
N ASP A 482 49.28 -2.98 21.75
CA ASP A 482 50.00 -3.99 20.95
C ASP A 482 49.28 -5.35 20.85
N ARG A 483 49.57 -6.12 19.80
CA ARG A 483 48.99 -7.47 19.53
C ARG A 483 49.32 -8.48 20.64
N ASP A 484 50.28 -8.16 21.49
CA ASP A 484 50.77 -8.99 22.59
C ASP A 484 49.89 -8.97 23.84
N VAL A 485 48.84 -8.14 23.88
CA VAL A 485 47.90 -8.14 25.02
C VAL A 485 46.94 -9.34 24.97
N SER A 486 46.54 -9.83 26.14
CA SER A 486 45.75 -11.06 26.30
C SER A 486 44.54 -11.14 25.36
N GLY A 487 43.72 -10.09 25.29
CA GLY A 487 42.52 -10.13 24.45
C GLY A 487 42.79 -10.02 22.94
N ALA A 488 43.84 -9.30 22.53
CA ALA A 488 44.25 -9.25 21.13
C ALA A 488 44.77 -10.64 20.69
N HIS A 489 45.64 -11.24 21.50
CA HIS A 489 46.18 -12.57 21.25
C HIS A 489 45.07 -13.61 21.12
N ASN A 490 44.12 -13.66 22.07
CA ASN A 490 43.00 -14.60 22.02
C ASN A 490 42.08 -14.40 20.81
N THR A 491 41.87 -13.14 20.39
CA THR A 491 41.10 -12.82 19.18
C THR A 491 41.81 -13.36 17.94
N ILE A 492 43.11 -13.09 17.79
CA ILE A 492 43.92 -13.52 16.66
C ILE A 492 43.99 -15.05 16.59
N VAL A 493 44.24 -15.73 17.72
CA VAL A 493 44.30 -17.19 17.78
C VAL A 493 42.97 -17.81 17.34
N CYS A 494 41.84 -17.28 17.85
CA CYS A 494 40.51 -17.76 17.50
C CYS A 494 40.18 -17.51 16.02
N GLY A 495 40.53 -16.34 15.49
CA GLY A 495 40.38 -16.01 14.07
C GLY A 495 41.21 -16.94 13.17
N ARG A 496 42.48 -17.18 13.53
CA ARG A 496 43.37 -18.11 12.83
C ARG A 496 42.92 -19.56 12.91
N ALA A 497 42.13 -19.93 13.91
CA ALA A 497 41.47 -21.23 14.00
C ALA A 497 40.22 -21.34 13.09
N GLY A 498 39.96 -20.35 12.23
CA GLY A 498 38.86 -20.36 11.26
C GLY A 498 37.50 -20.03 11.86
N LYS A 499 37.45 -19.38 13.03
CA LYS A 499 36.21 -19.00 13.68
C LYS A 499 35.68 -17.66 13.14
N ASN A 500 34.35 -17.52 13.15
CA ASN A 500 33.68 -16.30 12.68
C ASN A 500 34.01 -15.07 13.55
N LEU A 501 33.73 -13.87 13.01
CA LEU A 501 33.99 -12.59 13.65
C LEU A 501 33.51 -12.55 15.11
N ILE A 502 32.25 -12.91 15.36
CA ILE A 502 31.66 -12.89 16.71
C ILE A 502 32.42 -13.82 17.66
N SER A 503 32.68 -15.06 17.27
CA SER A 503 33.40 -16.03 18.11
C SER A 503 34.82 -15.56 18.46
N SER A 504 35.51 -14.97 17.47
CA SER A 504 36.86 -14.47 17.63
C SER A 504 36.91 -13.25 18.54
N LEU A 505 36.01 -12.29 18.33
CA LEU A 505 35.85 -11.13 19.20
C LEU A 505 35.52 -11.53 20.64
N THR A 506 34.53 -12.40 20.84
CA THR A 506 34.13 -12.86 22.18
C THR A 506 35.30 -13.56 22.89
N SER A 507 36.10 -14.35 22.18
CA SER A 507 37.30 -14.99 22.75
C SER A 507 38.29 -13.98 23.34
N GLY A 508 38.49 -12.84 22.67
CA GLY A 508 39.31 -11.75 23.18
C GLY A 508 38.66 -10.98 24.32
N LEU A 509 37.39 -10.60 24.16
CA LEU A 509 36.64 -9.84 25.16
C LEU A 509 36.52 -10.56 26.50
N LEU A 510 36.40 -11.90 26.50
CA LEU A 510 36.36 -12.71 27.73
C LEU A 510 37.67 -12.69 28.54
N THR A 511 38.75 -12.14 27.99
CA THR A 511 39.99 -11.92 28.75
C THR A 511 39.97 -10.61 29.55
N ILE A 512 39.05 -9.69 29.24
CA ILE A 512 38.93 -8.41 29.94
C ILE A 512 38.28 -8.66 31.31
N GLY A 513 38.95 -8.19 32.37
CA GLY A 513 38.58 -8.38 33.77
C GLY A 513 39.68 -7.88 34.71
N ASP A 514 39.76 -8.43 35.92
CA ASP A 514 40.60 -7.89 37.01
C ASP A 514 42.07 -7.63 36.64
N ARG A 515 42.70 -8.53 35.87
CA ARG A 515 44.13 -8.43 35.51
C ARG A 515 44.38 -7.72 34.18
N PHE A 516 43.42 -7.74 33.27
CA PHE A 516 43.54 -7.14 31.94
C PHE A 516 42.34 -6.23 31.70
N GLY A 517 42.57 -4.92 31.73
CA GLY A 517 41.52 -3.90 31.63
C GLY A 517 40.86 -3.49 32.95
N GLY A 518 41.08 -4.26 34.02
CA GLY A 518 40.58 -3.99 35.38
C GLY A 518 41.06 -2.68 36.02
N THR A 519 42.18 -2.13 35.55
CA THR A 519 42.90 -1.03 36.20
C THR A 519 42.09 0.26 36.30
N LEU A 520 41.26 0.53 35.30
CA LEU A 520 40.49 1.77 35.18
C LEU A 520 39.48 1.90 36.32
N ASP A 521 38.60 0.91 36.51
CA ASP A 521 37.69 0.88 37.66
C ASP A 521 38.44 0.80 38.99
N GLY A 522 39.55 0.04 39.03
CA GLY A 522 40.36 -0.10 40.23
C GLY A 522 40.90 1.24 40.71
N ALA A 523 41.38 2.07 39.79
CA ALA A 523 41.82 3.42 40.06
C ALA A 523 40.65 4.31 40.48
N ALA A 524 39.56 4.32 39.71
CA ALA A 524 38.36 5.09 40.04
C ALA A 524 37.88 4.84 41.48
N ARG A 525 37.75 3.56 41.89
CA ARG A 525 37.36 3.19 43.26
C ARG A 525 38.41 3.55 44.31
N GLN A 526 39.70 3.26 44.08
CA GLN A 526 40.73 3.49 45.09
C GLN A 526 40.94 4.98 45.38
N PHE A 527 40.99 5.82 44.34
CA PHE A 527 41.14 7.26 44.50
C PHE A 527 39.88 7.87 45.11
N SER A 528 38.68 7.50 44.64
CA SER A 528 37.41 7.97 45.21
C SER A 528 37.33 7.67 46.70
N ASN A 529 37.57 6.42 47.09
CA ASN A 529 37.53 6.01 48.49
C ASN A 529 38.55 6.76 49.36
N ALA A 530 39.74 7.05 48.84
CA ALA A 530 40.75 7.80 49.59
C ALA A 530 40.29 9.24 49.86
N MET A 531 39.76 9.90 48.83
CA MET A 531 39.26 11.26 48.93
C MET A 531 38.00 11.33 49.81
N ASP A 532 37.08 10.37 49.69
CA ASP A 532 35.84 10.31 50.47
C ASP A 532 36.11 10.04 51.96
N ASN A 533 37.17 9.31 52.28
CA ASN A 533 37.64 9.12 53.67
C ASN A 533 38.44 10.32 54.21
N GLY A 534 38.60 11.38 53.41
CA GLY A 534 39.32 12.59 53.81
C GLY A 534 40.83 12.38 53.98
N TRP A 535 41.41 11.36 53.36
CA TRP A 535 42.85 11.12 53.44
C TRP A 535 43.62 12.15 52.62
N SER A 536 44.73 12.65 53.15
CA SER A 536 45.70 13.37 52.32
C SER A 536 46.39 12.44 51.32
N PRO A 537 46.94 12.95 50.20
CA PRO A 537 47.69 12.15 49.24
C PRO A 537 48.80 11.29 49.88
N MET A 538 49.49 11.82 50.91
CA MET A 538 50.55 11.11 51.62
C MET A 538 50.01 10.00 52.52
N GLU A 539 48.89 10.23 53.22
CA GLU A 539 48.21 9.20 54.02
C GLU A 539 47.70 8.07 53.15
N PHE A 540 47.13 8.38 51.98
CA PHE A 540 46.70 7.38 51.00
C PHE A 540 47.86 6.48 50.56
N VAL A 541 48.99 7.07 50.16
CA VAL A 541 50.19 6.32 49.76
C VAL A 541 50.72 5.45 50.90
N ASN A 542 50.73 5.96 52.13
CA ASN A 542 51.18 5.22 53.30
C ASN A 542 50.25 4.07 53.66
N ASN A 543 48.93 4.29 53.62
CA ASN A 543 47.92 3.26 53.86
C ASN A 543 48.02 2.14 52.83
N MET A 544 48.19 2.45 51.55
CA MET A 544 48.38 1.44 50.51
C MET A 544 49.65 0.61 50.73
N ARG A 545 50.74 1.25 51.19
CA ARG A 545 51.97 0.55 51.58
C ARG A 545 51.75 -0.38 52.78
N ILE A 546 51.05 0.07 53.82
CA ILE A 546 50.72 -0.73 55.01
C ILE A 546 49.90 -1.96 54.62
N GLN A 547 48.91 -1.77 53.74
CA GLN A 547 48.07 -2.85 53.21
C GLN A 547 48.79 -3.74 52.19
N LYS A 548 50.04 -3.44 51.83
CA LYS A 548 50.83 -4.14 50.80
C LYS A 548 50.11 -4.19 49.44
N LYS A 549 49.37 -3.13 49.10
CA LYS A 549 48.67 -2.98 47.82
C LYS A 549 49.38 -1.95 46.94
N HIS A 550 49.41 -2.22 45.64
CA HIS A 550 49.79 -1.21 44.65
C HIS A 550 48.65 -0.20 44.47
N ILE A 551 49.02 1.05 44.20
CA ILE A 551 48.05 2.10 43.84
C ILE A 551 47.66 1.87 42.38
N MET A 552 46.39 1.54 42.17
CA MET A 552 45.85 1.30 40.83
C MET A 552 45.90 2.60 40.03
N GLY A 553 46.33 2.53 38.77
CA GLY A 553 46.50 3.71 37.92
C GLY A 553 47.84 4.43 38.06
N ILE A 554 48.73 3.99 38.97
CA ILE A 554 50.09 4.54 39.12
C ILE A 554 51.14 3.53 38.65
N GLY A 555 52.03 3.97 37.77
CA GLY A 555 53.16 3.20 37.27
C GLY A 555 53.09 2.91 35.78
N HIS A 556 54.25 3.00 35.13
CA HIS A 556 54.43 2.65 33.73
C HIS A 556 55.75 1.88 33.52
N ARG A 557 55.78 0.93 32.57
CA ARG A 557 57.00 0.15 32.26
C ARG A 557 58.11 0.97 31.58
N ALA A 558 57.77 1.72 30.53
CA ALA A 558 58.74 2.50 29.73
C ALA A 558 58.70 4.04 29.93
N LYS A 559 57.53 4.61 30.22
CA LYS A 559 57.33 6.06 30.40
C LYS A 559 57.71 6.51 31.82
N SER A 560 58.07 7.77 31.95
CA SER A 560 58.54 8.38 33.19
C SER A 560 58.25 9.87 33.21
N ILE A 561 58.54 10.55 34.32
CA ILE A 561 58.36 12.01 34.42
C ILE A 561 59.15 12.81 33.35
N LYS A 562 60.27 12.26 32.84
CA LYS A 562 61.08 12.88 31.77
C LYS A 562 60.63 12.49 30.36
N ASN A 563 59.85 11.41 30.24
CA ASN A 563 59.30 10.89 28.99
C ASN A 563 57.83 10.52 29.23
N PRO A 564 56.94 11.52 29.25
CA PRO A 564 55.54 11.31 29.63
C PRO A 564 54.78 10.44 28.62
N ASP A 565 53.69 9.83 29.09
CA ASP A 565 52.73 9.14 28.22
C ASP A 565 51.85 10.18 27.51
N SER A 566 51.95 10.26 26.19
CA SER A 566 51.20 11.23 25.38
C SER A 566 49.69 11.09 25.56
N ARG A 567 49.17 9.89 25.83
CA ARG A 567 47.74 9.66 26.03
C ARG A 567 47.24 10.30 27.33
N VAL A 568 48.06 10.21 28.39
CA VAL A 568 47.77 10.85 29.68
C VAL A 568 47.84 12.37 29.55
N GLU A 569 48.81 12.89 28.80
CA GLU A 569 48.92 14.33 28.56
C GLU A 569 47.75 14.90 27.74
N ILE A 570 47.23 14.15 26.76
CA ILE A 570 45.99 14.53 26.04
C ILE A 570 44.81 14.67 27.02
N LEU A 571 44.59 13.66 27.87
CA LEU A 571 43.49 13.66 28.85
C LEU A 571 43.64 14.78 29.89
N LYS A 572 44.86 15.00 30.40
CA LYS A 572 45.15 16.08 31.36
C LYS A 572 44.93 17.45 30.74
N THR A 573 45.45 17.67 29.52
CA THR A 573 45.29 18.95 28.81
C THR A 573 43.81 19.27 28.59
N PHE A 574 43.03 18.26 28.19
CA PHE A 574 41.59 18.38 28.04
C PHE A 574 40.89 18.72 29.38
N ALA A 575 41.14 17.96 30.46
CA ALA A 575 40.47 18.15 31.75
C ALA A 575 40.85 19.47 32.47
N ILE A 576 42.07 19.98 32.24
CA ILE A 576 42.56 21.23 32.84
C ILE A 576 42.10 22.45 32.03
N ASN A 577 41.87 22.32 30.73
CA ASN A 577 41.41 23.42 29.88
C ASN A 577 39.97 23.83 30.22
N LYS A 578 39.81 24.87 31.05
CA LYS A 578 38.48 25.33 31.51
C LYS A 578 37.60 25.96 30.42
N LEU A 579 38.13 26.18 29.21
CA LEU A 579 37.30 26.55 28.05
C LEU A 579 36.57 25.35 27.46
N GLU A 580 37.17 24.17 27.51
CA GLU A 580 36.60 22.92 26.98
C GLU A 580 35.95 22.07 28.08
N PHE A 581 36.57 21.99 29.26
CA PHE A 581 36.12 21.21 30.40
C PHE A 581 35.73 22.14 31.56
N THR A 582 34.46 22.54 31.58
CA THR A 582 33.98 23.66 32.40
C THR A 582 33.78 23.34 33.87
N GLN A 583 33.87 22.07 34.28
CA GLN A 583 33.68 21.64 35.66
C GLN A 583 35.02 21.54 36.45
N GLU A 584 34.90 21.42 37.77
CA GLU A 584 36.03 21.14 38.66
C GLU A 584 36.48 19.67 38.55
N THR A 585 37.75 19.42 38.87
CA THR A 585 38.40 18.10 38.75
C THR A 585 39.18 17.73 40.01
N PRO A 586 38.53 17.72 41.20
CA PRO A 586 39.25 17.56 42.45
C PRO A 586 39.88 16.16 42.60
N LEU A 587 39.29 15.12 42.00
CA LEU A 587 39.89 13.79 42.07
C LEU A 587 41.11 13.67 41.16
N LEU A 588 41.09 14.28 39.97
CA LEU A 588 42.29 14.40 39.14
C LEU A 588 43.40 15.17 39.86
N GLU A 589 43.08 16.30 40.50
CA GLU A 589 44.06 17.08 41.28
C GLU A 589 44.67 16.25 42.41
N PHE A 590 43.84 15.51 43.15
CA PHE A 590 44.30 14.58 44.18
C PHE A 590 45.23 13.50 43.60
N ALA A 591 44.88 12.92 42.44
CA ALA A 591 45.70 11.91 41.77
C ALA A 591 47.06 12.47 41.28
N LEU A 592 47.10 13.72 40.82
CA LEU A 592 48.35 14.39 40.41
C LEU A 592 49.26 14.69 41.62
N GLU A 593 48.70 15.02 42.79
CA GLU A 593 49.49 15.12 44.02
C GLU A 593 50.05 13.77 44.47
N VAL A 594 49.27 12.69 44.34
CA VAL A 594 49.77 11.33 44.57
C VAL A 594 50.89 10.97 43.58
N GLU A 595 50.76 11.33 42.31
CA GLU A 595 51.82 11.16 41.29
C GLU A 595 53.11 11.88 41.70
N LYS A 596 53.05 13.12 42.18
CA LYS A 596 54.24 13.86 42.65
C LYS A 596 54.97 13.11 43.77
N ILE A 597 54.22 12.56 44.73
CA ILE A 597 54.78 11.78 45.84
C ILE A 597 55.43 10.48 45.34
N MET A 598 54.79 9.81 44.38
CA MET A 598 55.23 8.51 43.88
C MET A 598 56.43 8.64 42.93
N THR A 599 56.45 9.65 42.07
CA THR A 599 57.56 9.93 41.14
C THR A 599 58.84 10.35 41.86
N ALA A 600 58.73 10.98 43.05
CA ALA A 600 59.86 11.26 43.92
C ALA A 600 60.56 9.98 44.43
N LYS A 601 59.84 8.84 44.52
CA LYS A 601 60.41 7.55 44.90
C LYS A 601 61.01 6.81 43.69
N ASN A 602 60.33 6.85 42.56
CA ASN A 602 60.81 6.26 41.31
C ASN A 602 60.19 7.02 40.13
N PRO A 603 61.00 7.51 39.17
CA PRO A 603 60.54 8.37 38.08
C PRO A 603 59.51 7.71 37.15
N ASN A 604 59.36 6.38 37.17
CA ASN A 604 58.41 5.63 36.35
C ASN A 604 57.04 5.43 37.02
N LEU A 605 56.88 5.85 38.29
CA LEU A 605 55.62 5.79 39.03
C LEU A 605 54.71 6.99 38.71
N ILE A 606 54.49 7.23 37.41
CA ILE A 606 53.60 8.26 36.87
C ILE A 606 52.14 7.80 36.85
N LEU A 607 51.18 8.73 36.76
CA LEU A 607 49.78 8.42 36.49
C LEU A 607 49.67 7.83 35.07
N ASN A 608 49.07 6.65 34.96
CA ASN A 608 48.88 5.99 33.67
C ASN A 608 47.51 6.33 33.05
N VAL A 609 47.31 5.90 31.80
CA VAL A 609 46.09 6.24 31.04
C VAL A 609 44.82 5.69 31.71
N ASP A 610 44.86 4.47 32.27
CA ASP A 610 43.72 3.87 32.97
C ASP A 610 43.35 4.67 34.23
N GLY A 611 44.37 5.12 34.98
CA GLY A 611 44.22 5.97 36.14
C GLY A 611 43.63 7.33 35.80
N ALA A 612 44.15 7.97 34.75
CA ALA A 612 43.67 9.26 34.27
C ALA A 612 42.21 9.18 33.79
N ILE A 613 41.84 8.19 32.98
CA ILE A 613 40.45 8.00 32.55
C ILE A 613 39.54 7.77 33.76
N GLY A 614 39.94 6.90 34.68
CA GLY A 614 39.17 6.56 35.87
C GLY A 614 38.86 7.78 36.73
N VAL A 615 39.85 8.59 37.09
CA VAL A 615 39.64 9.75 37.98
C VAL A 615 38.89 10.89 37.28
N ILE A 616 39.16 11.16 35.99
CA ILE A 616 38.46 12.20 35.25
C ILE A 616 36.99 11.82 35.05
N PHE A 617 36.69 10.55 34.77
CA PHE A 617 35.29 10.14 34.62
C PHE A 617 34.53 10.20 35.93
N VAL A 618 35.16 9.87 37.07
CA VAL A 618 34.56 10.10 38.39
C VAL A 618 34.27 11.59 38.61
N ASP A 619 35.18 12.47 38.23
CA ASP A 619 34.94 13.91 38.30
C ASP A 619 33.73 14.30 37.43
N ILE A 620 33.57 13.74 36.22
CA ILE A 620 32.36 13.95 35.37
C ILE A 620 31.11 13.48 36.11
N LEU A 621 31.11 12.28 36.69
CA LEU A 621 29.96 11.75 37.41
C LEU A 621 29.59 12.64 38.61
N ARG A 622 30.57 13.07 39.40
CA ARG A 622 30.33 13.80 40.65
C ARG A 622 30.06 15.30 40.46
N HIS A 623 30.64 15.93 39.44
CA HIS A 623 30.65 17.40 39.31
C HIS A 623 29.90 17.94 38.09
N SER A 624 29.44 17.09 37.16
CA SER A 624 28.68 17.55 35.97
C SER A 624 27.27 18.07 36.29
N LYS A 625 26.78 17.83 37.51
CA LYS A 625 25.40 18.09 37.97
C LYS A 625 24.32 17.26 37.26
N VAL A 626 24.71 16.31 36.41
CA VAL A 626 23.80 15.39 35.73
C VAL A 626 23.39 14.23 36.63
N PHE A 627 24.28 13.82 37.55
CA PHE A 627 24.08 12.73 38.47
C PHE A 627 23.98 13.23 39.91
N THR A 628 23.12 12.58 40.69
CA THR A 628 23.14 12.69 42.14
C THR A 628 24.36 11.96 42.71
N PRO A 629 24.82 12.30 43.93
CA PRO A 629 25.92 11.59 44.58
C PRO A 629 25.68 10.08 44.68
N ALA A 630 24.43 9.65 44.90
CA ALA A 630 24.06 8.23 44.97
C ALA A 630 24.16 7.53 43.61
N GLU A 631 23.66 8.15 42.54
CA GLU A 631 23.78 7.61 41.17
C GLU A 631 25.26 7.52 40.75
N ALA A 632 26.04 8.58 40.99
CA ALA A 632 27.47 8.60 40.70
C ALA A 632 28.20 7.48 41.44
N GLN A 633 27.91 7.29 42.73
CA GLN A 633 28.53 6.23 43.53
C GLN A 633 28.12 4.83 43.03
N GLN A 634 26.84 4.63 42.68
CA GLN A 634 26.36 3.37 42.11
C GLN A 634 27.09 3.01 40.81
N ILE A 635 27.30 3.99 39.93
CA ILE A 635 28.05 3.80 38.67
C ILE A 635 29.50 3.38 38.97
N ILE A 636 30.17 4.05 39.91
CA ILE A 636 31.55 3.73 40.33
C ILE A 636 31.65 2.32 40.91
N ASP A 637 30.70 1.94 41.77
CA ASP A 637 30.68 0.63 42.43
C ASP A 637 30.33 -0.50 41.47
N SER A 638 29.45 -0.24 40.51
CA SER A 638 29.03 -1.23 39.50
C SER A 638 30.14 -1.65 38.53
N GLY A 639 31.25 -0.89 38.48
CA GLY A 639 32.35 -1.18 37.57
C GLY A 639 32.03 -0.94 36.10
N THR A 640 31.07 -0.06 35.83
CA THR A 640 30.64 0.23 34.47
C THR A 640 31.68 0.97 33.65
N LEU A 641 32.75 1.54 34.23
CA LEU A 641 33.74 2.28 33.43
C LEU A 641 34.58 1.35 32.54
N HIS A 642 34.64 0.04 32.84
CA HIS A 642 35.22 -0.95 31.92
C HIS A 642 34.56 -0.95 30.54
N VAL A 643 33.30 -0.50 30.42
CA VAL A 643 32.60 -0.43 29.14
C VAL A 643 33.32 0.46 28.13
N LEU A 644 33.97 1.54 28.58
CA LEU A 644 34.77 2.43 27.73
C LEU A 644 35.94 1.67 27.09
N LEU A 645 36.61 0.84 27.89
CA LEU A 645 37.71 0.01 27.42
C LEU A 645 37.20 -1.10 26.49
N ILE A 646 36.12 -1.78 26.85
CA ILE A 646 35.53 -2.86 26.05
C ILE A 646 35.16 -2.32 24.66
N PHE A 647 34.45 -1.18 24.60
CA PHE A 647 33.99 -0.60 23.35
C PHE A 647 35.14 -0.06 22.49
N GLY A 648 36.16 0.57 23.10
CA GLY A 648 37.37 0.97 22.39
C GLY A 648 38.15 -0.22 21.83
N ARG A 649 38.41 -1.25 22.65
CA ARG A 649 39.14 -2.47 22.27
C ARG A 649 38.43 -3.29 21.20
N TYR A 650 37.10 -3.25 21.18
CA TYR A 650 36.28 -3.91 20.17
C TYR A 650 36.70 -3.52 18.75
N LEU A 651 36.93 -2.22 18.51
CA LEU A 651 37.36 -1.71 17.19
C LEU A 651 38.69 -2.31 16.74
N ARG A 652 39.66 -2.40 17.65
CA ARG A 652 40.99 -2.96 17.37
C ARG A 652 40.96 -4.47 17.13
N TYR A 653 40.14 -5.20 17.88
CA TYR A 653 39.99 -6.64 17.67
C TYR A 653 39.34 -6.95 16.32
N MET A 654 38.40 -6.11 15.85
CA MET A 654 37.85 -6.25 14.50
C MET A 654 38.92 -6.02 13.42
N GLU A 655 39.73 -4.96 13.53
CA GLU A 655 40.81 -4.68 12.59
C GLU A 655 41.80 -5.86 12.50
N GLN A 656 42.21 -6.44 13.62
CA GLN A 656 43.14 -7.57 13.67
C GLN A 656 42.61 -8.87 13.05
N LEU A 657 41.29 -8.98 12.84
CA LEU A 657 40.67 -10.11 12.15
C LEU A 657 40.51 -9.88 10.65
N LEU A 658 40.48 -8.61 10.22
CA LEU A 658 40.33 -8.22 8.82
C LEU A 658 41.67 -8.11 8.08
N GLY A 659 42.78 -7.85 8.80
CA GLY A 659 44.14 -7.85 8.27
C GLY A 659 44.88 -9.14 8.52
#